data_AF-A0A1W9MGN1-F1
#
_entry.id   AF-A0A1W9MGN1-F1
#
_cell.length_a   1.000
_cell.length_b   1.000
_cell.length_c   1.000
_cell.angle_alpha   90.00
_cell.angle_beta   90.00
_cell.angle_gamma   90.00
#
_symmetry.space_group_name_H-M   'P 1'
#
loop_
_entity.id
_entity.type
_entity.pdbx_description
1 polymer ?
#
loop_
_entity_poly.entity_id
_entity_poly.type
_entity_poly.pdbx_seq_one_letter_code
_entity_poly.pdbx_strand_id
1 'polypeptide(L)'
;MRYYADLHIHSRYSRATSPACDIPSLAAWAQLKGIQVLATGDFTHPRWFAHLRECLVEAEPGLLRLRDGLAPDFSSCPAGVTVPPQEVRFVLCTEISSIYKRGGRTRKVHNLIFVPDFAAAARMNSRLAAIGNIEADGRPILGLDSRNLLEILLTQAPEGFLVPAHIWTPWFSLFGSKSGFDAIEECFADLSPHIFALETGLSSDPAMNRLISALDRFTLISNSDCHSPGKIGREVNLFDTGFDYFSLREAIRTPYQDGRQHFLATIEFYPEEGKYHCDGHRKCNLCCEPAETRAWHGICPRCGGPLTVGVLSRVTELADRPQALFPLGAPAVQHLIPLQEILGELLGQGPDTGRVRLAYARLLGRLGPEMAILHELPLETLRAGGGELLVEAIRRLRQGEVRRQPGYDGEFGVIRVFDETELAGTAGQLALFAPPLRSAGRKRSIGPAGLAKPSLPSPAVISVSSLNPRQTAVVASPARRLLVQAGPGTGKTHTLVQRLRRVLAESPGPCTVITFTNRAADELRRRLGDVAAAAETRLFIGTFHGYCLHWLRRFQPLQVAGPELRRWFLLRLRPELSTTALAALSQRLSQKFAAVGSGTVLHAAEVEDDSAFAAYGAALAAEGLIDLDDIIPRLLALLQDAGAAARVIRQGTGLLAVDEFQDVNAVQYALVRSLAETSPLFAIGDPDQAIYSFRGADPAFFYRCIEELGPELHALTCNYRCGRSIMAAAAELLDRQGTDPALTRPRAAEDNPPGQVLRHRAGDGRAEAEFVVETIETLMGGTSHRRIERLAKGAAQSPEGERAFRDFAVLYRMGWQGEAVAERLSRAGLPYQMVDVTPFFLTGQARLLHEYLQAAARPGDFFRYVSLLAGEAKLTPAGLRRLELALPRSGQDFFAAAAETGTAIAGLEQGLACLAQRLCRLCETSRTAGLAGALTELAGELHLDSGREEVRRLLELAVACGQGLTDFAEHLARTADSVVYDQQAEAVTLSTLHAAKGLEFPVVFILGLEEGILPHLRESSAEEAGQRIAEERRLLYVGMTRAESCLYLLDAVRRLRHGRWQNQSPSRFLAELPSTSLAPAPLPRPAPRRVRQLKLF
;
A
#
# COMPACT_ATOMS: atom_id res chain seq x y z
N MET A 1 -24.08 30.22 22.63
CA MET A 1 -24.59 30.73 21.33
C MET A 1 -25.13 29.52 20.61
N ARG A 2 -26.36 29.59 20.09
CA ARG A 2 -26.99 28.47 19.39
C ARG A 2 -26.59 28.45 17.91
N TYR A 3 -26.12 27.32 17.40
CA TYR A 3 -25.72 27.18 15.99
C TYR A 3 -25.77 25.74 15.48
N TYR A 4 -25.93 25.57 14.17
CA TYR A 4 -25.84 24.29 13.47
C TYR A 4 -24.43 24.07 12.92
N ALA A 5 -23.96 22.83 13.02
CA ALA A 5 -22.70 22.38 12.45
C ALA A 5 -22.84 21.08 11.64
N ASP A 6 -22.19 21.05 10.47
CA ASP A 6 -22.04 19.87 9.63
C ASP A 6 -20.55 19.56 9.48
N LEU A 7 -20.10 18.48 10.13
CA LEU A 7 -18.70 18.21 10.43
C LEU A 7 -18.07 17.14 9.53
N HIS A 8 -18.79 16.64 8.52
CA HIS A 8 -18.26 15.68 7.54
C HIS A 8 -18.64 16.05 6.11
N ILE A 9 -17.67 16.61 5.39
CA ILE A 9 -17.82 17.06 4.01
C ILE A 9 -16.60 16.59 3.21
N HIS A 10 -16.79 16.35 1.93
CA HIS A 10 -15.70 16.07 0.99
C HIS A 10 -15.46 17.20 0.00
N SER A 11 -14.18 17.41 -0.32
CA SER A 11 -13.71 18.35 -1.32
C SER A 11 -13.90 17.81 -2.75
N ARG A 12 -13.77 18.70 -3.74
CA ARG A 12 -13.71 18.32 -5.17
C ARG A 12 -12.57 17.36 -5.55
N TYR A 13 -11.60 17.12 -4.68
CA TYR A 13 -10.50 16.17 -4.89
C TYR A 13 -10.80 14.76 -4.36
N SER A 14 -11.86 14.60 -3.56
CA SER A 14 -12.39 13.28 -3.23
C SER A 14 -13.07 12.64 -4.42
N ARG A 15 -12.93 11.31 -4.51
CA ARG A 15 -13.64 10.52 -5.50
C ARG A 15 -15.13 10.83 -5.45
N ALA A 16 -15.71 10.94 -6.63
CA ALA A 16 -17.16 10.92 -6.78
C ALA A 16 -17.89 12.16 -6.21
N THR A 17 -17.14 13.20 -5.89
CA THR A 17 -17.60 14.51 -5.42
C THR A 17 -17.81 15.49 -6.57
N SER A 18 -18.75 16.42 -6.42
CA SER A 18 -19.00 17.49 -7.38
C SER A 18 -17.80 18.43 -7.52
N PRO A 19 -17.44 18.89 -8.74
CA PRO A 19 -16.45 19.94 -8.92
C PRO A 19 -16.82 21.25 -8.19
N ALA A 20 -18.11 21.47 -7.93
CA ALA A 20 -18.64 22.61 -7.19
C ALA A 20 -18.43 22.50 -5.67
N CYS A 21 -17.86 21.41 -5.15
CA CYS A 21 -17.41 21.35 -3.75
C CYS A 21 -16.10 22.14 -3.57
N ASP A 22 -16.16 23.46 -3.78
CA ASP A 22 -15.16 24.43 -3.36
C ASP A 22 -15.64 25.25 -2.17
N ILE A 23 -14.72 25.93 -1.49
CA ILE A 23 -15.02 26.67 -0.25
C ILE A 23 -16.05 27.79 -0.45
N PRO A 24 -15.97 28.65 -1.47
CA PRO A 24 -16.99 29.66 -1.73
C PRO A 24 -18.40 29.08 -1.99
N SER A 25 -18.51 28.01 -2.76
CA SER A 25 -19.79 27.35 -3.05
C SER A 25 -20.38 26.70 -1.80
N LEU A 26 -19.53 26.05 -0.98
CA LEU A 26 -19.95 25.48 0.30
C LEU A 26 -20.46 26.56 1.24
N ALA A 27 -19.79 27.71 1.32
CA ALA A 27 -20.25 28.85 2.11
C ALA A 27 -21.65 29.33 1.64
N ALA A 28 -21.88 29.44 0.33
CA ALA A 28 -23.16 29.90 -0.21
C ALA A 28 -24.30 28.92 0.14
N TRP A 29 -24.08 27.63 -0.04
CA TRP A 29 -25.05 26.62 0.37
C TRP A 29 -25.28 26.60 1.87
N ALA A 30 -24.24 26.83 2.68
CA ALA A 30 -24.39 26.91 4.14
C ALA A 30 -25.34 28.04 4.53
N GLN A 31 -25.26 29.19 3.84
CA GLN A 31 -26.20 30.30 4.02
C GLN A 31 -27.63 29.92 3.67
N LEU A 32 -27.85 29.21 2.56
CA LEU A 32 -29.18 28.74 2.16
C LEU A 32 -29.78 27.75 3.17
N LYS A 33 -28.93 26.86 3.69
CA LYS A 33 -29.33 25.85 4.65
C LYS A 33 -29.51 26.44 6.05
N GLY A 34 -28.79 27.50 6.40
CA GLY A 34 -28.76 28.05 7.76
C GLY A 34 -27.76 27.34 8.66
N ILE A 35 -26.63 26.90 8.12
CA ILE A 35 -25.55 26.21 8.85
C ILE A 35 -24.41 27.19 9.10
N GLN A 36 -23.98 27.33 10.35
CA GLN A 36 -22.98 28.34 10.73
C GLN A 36 -21.57 27.76 10.81
N VAL A 37 -21.39 26.46 11.06
CA VAL A 37 -20.08 25.80 11.10
C VAL A 37 -20.03 24.63 10.13
N LEU A 38 -19.05 24.61 9.23
CA LEU A 38 -18.83 23.50 8.30
C LEU A 38 -17.43 22.90 8.44
N ALA A 39 -17.31 21.58 8.29
CA ALA A 39 -16.02 20.98 8.02
C ALA A 39 -15.46 21.40 6.64
N THR A 40 -14.15 21.60 6.54
CA THR A 40 -13.51 21.86 5.23
C THR A 40 -13.42 20.62 4.36
N GLY A 41 -13.34 19.44 4.98
CA GLY A 41 -13.02 18.17 4.33
C GLY A 41 -11.58 18.09 3.82
N ASP A 42 -11.08 16.86 3.70
CA ASP A 42 -9.91 16.45 2.92
C ASP A 42 -8.62 17.31 3.07
N PHE A 43 -8.33 17.91 4.24
CA PHE A 43 -7.16 18.78 4.38
C PHE A 43 -5.82 18.10 4.09
N THR A 44 -5.78 16.75 4.02
CA THR A 44 -4.58 15.99 3.64
C THR A 44 -4.19 16.11 2.19
N HIS A 45 -5.13 16.37 1.29
CA HIS A 45 -4.81 16.45 -0.13
C HIS A 45 -4.02 17.74 -0.44
N PRO A 46 -2.77 17.70 -0.93
CA PRO A 46 -1.91 18.89 -0.97
C PRO A 46 -2.47 20.06 -1.78
N ARG A 47 -3.11 19.80 -2.93
CA ARG A 47 -3.73 20.87 -3.74
C ARG A 47 -4.98 21.44 -3.08
N TRP A 48 -5.70 20.63 -2.29
CA TRP A 48 -6.84 21.14 -1.53
C TRP A 48 -6.34 21.95 -0.35
N PHE A 49 -5.34 21.47 0.37
CA PHE A 49 -4.71 22.18 1.47
C PHE A 49 -4.18 23.56 1.07
N ALA A 50 -3.53 23.66 -0.09
CA ALA A 50 -3.13 24.95 -0.67
C ALA A 50 -4.34 25.87 -0.91
N HIS A 51 -5.40 25.34 -1.53
CA HIS A 51 -6.65 26.08 -1.75
C HIS A 51 -7.31 26.53 -0.43
N LEU A 52 -7.32 25.69 0.61
CA LEU A 52 -7.83 26.07 1.93
C LEU A 52 -7.04 27.27 2.50
N ARG A 53 -5.70 27.26 2.40
CA ARG A 53 -4.85 28.36 2.88
C ARG A 53 -5.05 29.65 2.07
N GLU A 54 -5.33 29.53 0.78
CA GLU A 54 -5.66 30.67 -0.08
C GLU A 54 -7.01 31.28 0.31
N CYS A 55 -8.03 30.44 0.53
CA CYS A 55 -9.41 30.89 0.73
C CYS A 55 -9.78 31.25 2.18
N LEU A 56 -9.09 30.69 3.17
CA LEU A 56 -9.50 30.77 4.57
C LEU A 56 -8.46 31.52 5.44
N VAL A 57 -8.98 32.24 6.43
CA VAL A 57 -8.21 32.92 7.49
C VAL A 57 -8.88 32.65 8.85
N GLU A 58 -8.11 32.74 9.93
CA GLU A 58 -8.67 32.57 11.28
C GLU A 58 -9.67 33.68 11.62
N ALA A 59 -10.75 33.31 12.31
CA ALA A 59 -11.82 34.20 12.75
C ALA A 59 -11.98 34.18 14.27
N GLU A 60 -12.15 32.98 14.82
CA GLU A 60 -12.13 32.68 16.26
C GLU A 60 -11.08 31.59 16.50
N PRO A 61 -10.64 31.34 17.75
CA PRO A 61 -9.67 30.29 18.03
C PRO A 61 -10.05 28.94 17.41
N GLY A 62 -9.29 28.54 16.39
CA GLY A 62 -9.48 27.31 15.61
C GLY A 62 -10.68 27.26 14.66
N LEU A 63 -11.44 28.35 14.48
CA LEU A 63 -12.46 28.49 13.45
C LEU A 63 -12.00 29.46 12.37
N LEU A 64 -12.25 29.08 11.12
CA LEU A 64 -11.80 29.82 9.94
C LEU A 64 -12.98 30.49 9.24
N ARG A 65 -12.74 31.63 8.59
CA ARG A 65 -13.71 32.31 7.70
C ARG A 65 -13.12 32.51 6.31
N LEU A 66 -13.96 32.85 5.35
CA LEU A 66 -13.51 33.33 4.05
C LEU A 66 -12.59 34.55 4.22
N ARG A 67 -11.47 34.56 3.51
CA ARG A 67 -10.53 35.67 3.43
C ARG A 67 -11.23 36.93 2.89
N ASP A 68 -10.82 38.09 3.39
CA ASP A 68 -11.31 39.38 2.90
C ASP A 68 -11.11 39.50 1.38
N GLY A 69 -12.18 39.88 0.67
CA GLY A 69 -12.23 39.94 -0.80
C GLY A 69 -12.76 38.68 -1.49
N LEU A 70 -12.94 37.57 -0.76
CA LEU A 70 -13.68 36.40 -1.25
C LEU A 70 -15.11 36.42 -0.72
N ALA A 71 -16.07 36.15 -1.60
CA ALA A 71 -17.49 36.07 -1.26
C ALA A 71 -18.04 34.66 -1.51
N PRO A 72 -19.12 34.25 -0.82
CA PRO A 72 -19.83 33.02 -1.15
C PRO A 72 -20.26 32.97 -2.63
N ASP A 73 -20.09 31.82 -3.27
CA ASP A 73 -20.46 31.62 -4.68
C ASP A 73 -21.82 30.92 -4.83
N PHE A 74 -22.83 31.70 -5.23
CA PHE A 74 -24.19 31.20 -5.47
C PHE A 74 -24.39 30.60 -6.86
N SER A 75 -23.35 30.48 -7.70
CA SER A 75 -23.45 29.97 -9.08
C SER A 75 -24.05 28.56 -9.17
N SER A 76 -23.80 27.72 -8.16
CA SER A 76 -24.32 26.35 -8.06
C SER A 76 -25.70 26.26 -7.38
N CYS A 77 -26.23 27.39 -6.90
CA CYS A 77 -27.51 27.46 -6.19
C CYS A 77 -28.70 27.66 -7.15
N PRO A 78 -29.94 27.41 -6.71
CA PRO A 78 -31.14 27.74 -7.49
C PRO A 78 -31.21 29.22 -7.91
N ALA A 79 -31.55 29.49 -9.16
CA ALA A 79 -31.61 30.84 -9.70
C ALA A 79 -32.63 31.72 -8.95
N GLY A 80 -32.24 32.95 -8.64
CA GLY A 80 -33.09 33.93 -7.94
C GLY A 80 -33.26 33.67 -6.45
N VAL A 81 -32.46 32.78 -5.85
CA VAL A 81 -32.45 32.59 -4.40
C VAL A 81 -31.82 33.80 -3.71
N THR A 82 -32.48 34.27 -2.65
CA THR A 82 -31.96 35.31 -1.77
C THR A 82 -32.17 34.83 -0.34
N VAL A 83 -31.13 34.92 0.50
CA VAL A 83 -31.24 34.73 1.95
C VAL A 83 -30.47 35.86 2.63
N PRO A 84 -30.83 36.24 3.87
CA PRO A 84 -30.02 37.16 4.64
C PRO A 84 -28.57 36.66 4.71
N PRO A 85 -27.56 37.51 4.46
CA PRO A 85 -26.19 37.09 4.59
C PRO A 85 -25.93 36.64 6.03
N GLN A 86 -25.42 35.42 6.17
CA GLN A 86 -24.94 34.90 7.44
C GLN A 86 -23.45 34.60 7.35
N GLU A 87 -22.75 34.82 8.44
CA GLU A 87 -21.37 34.43 8.55
C GLU A 87 -21.25 32.91 8.73
N VAL A 88 -20.37 32.29 7.95
CA VAL A 88 -20.08 30.86 7.98
C VAL A 88 -18.65 30.68 8.46
N ARG A 89 -18.45 29.75 9.39
CA ARG A 89 -17.15 29.31 9.88
C ARG A 89 -16.82 27.93 9.38
N PHE A 90 -15.53 27.66 9.27
CA PHE A 90 -14.97 26.40 8.82
C PHE A 90 -14.06 25.80 9.89
N VAL A 91 -14.16 24.48 10.08
CA VAL A 91 -13.22 23.69 10.90
C VAL A 91 -12.41 22.76 10.00
N LEU A 92 -11.10 22.69 10.23
CA LEU A 92 -10.24 21.79 9.47
C LEU A 92 -10.55 20.33 9.82
N CYS A 93 -11.03 19.60 8.82
CA CYS A 93 -11.38 18.19 8.93
C CYS A 93 -10.83 17.40 7.73
N THR A 94 -10.49 16.13 7.94
CA THR A 94 -10.17 15.18 6.86
C THR A 94 -10.68 13.79 7.23
N GLU A 95 -11.04 12.99 6.22
CA GLU A 95 -11.34 11.57 6.40
C GLU A 95 -10.16 10.72 5.91
N ILE A 96 -9.75 9.73 6.69
CA ILE A 96 -8.72 8.74 6.31
C ILE A 96 -9.37 7.35 6.21
N SER A 97 -9.18 6.68 5.06
CA SER A 97 -9.59 5.28 4.90
C SER A 97 -8.43 4.38 5.31
N SER A 98 -8.55 3.76 6.49
CA SER A 98 -7.56 2.86 7.09
C SER A 98 -7.85 1.42 6.69
N ILE A 99 -6.97 0.79 5.91
CA ILE A 99 -7.11 -0.61 5.47
C ILE A 99 -5.90 -1.42 5.90
N TYR A 100 -6.10 -2.39 6.80
CA TYR A 100 -5.02 -3.14 7.44
C TYR A 100 -5.51 -4.48 7.99
N LYS A 101 -4.61 -5.43 8.29
CA LYS A 101 -4.99 -6.69 8.96
C LYS A 101 -4.88 -6.59 10.48
N ARG A 102 -5.92 -7.01 11.18
CA ARG A 102 -5.94 -7.13 12.65
C ARG A 102 -6.89 -8.23 13.10
N GLY A 103 -6.42 -9.09 14.01
CA GLY A 103 -7.19 -10.25 14.48
C GLY A 103 -7.50 -11.25 13.36
N GLY A 104 -6.55 -11.45 12.42
CA GLY A 104 -6.72 -12.37 11.28
C GLY A 104 -7.59 -11.86 10.13
N ARG A 105 -8.31 -10.73 10.31
CA ARG A 105 -9.22 -10.16 9.30
C ARG A 105 -8.70 -8.83 8.74
N THR A 106 -9.06 -8.53 7.50
CA THR A 106 -8.78 -7.23 6.87
C THR A 106 -9.81 -6.20 7.29
N ARG A 107 -9.39 -5.24 8.11
CA ARG A 107 -10.22 -4.14 8.63
C ARG A 107 -10.21 -2.98 7.64
N LYS A 108 -11.37 -2.33 7.52
CA LYS A 108 -11.57 -1.14 6.68
C LYS A 108 -12.36 -0.14 7.48
N VAL A 109 -11.66 0.81 8.09
CA VAL A 109 -12.23 1.77 9.02
C VAL A 109 -11.97 3.17 8.49
N HIS A 110 -13.00 3.99 8.50
CA HIS A 110 -12.90 5.38 8.11
C HIS A 110 -12.86 6.23 9.37
N ASN A 111 -11.98 7.21 9.41
CA ASN A 111 -11.76 8.05 10.58
C ASN A 111 -11.75 9.51 10.17
N LEU A 112 -12.58 10.33 10.80
CA LEU A 112 -12.53 11.78 10.73
C LEU A 112 -11.49 12.30 11.71
N ILE A 113 -10.67 13.25 11.24
CA ILE A 113 -9.68 13.93 12.06
C ILE A 113 -9.96 15.42 11.99
N PHE A 114 -10.07 16.05 13.16
CA PHE A 114 -10.27 17.47 13.32
C PHE A 114 -9.03 18.09 13.97
N VAL A 115 -8.58 19.22 13.44
CA VAL A 115 -7.43 19.96 13.98
C VAL A 115 -7.75 21.45 14.07
N PRO A 116 -7.17 22.19 15.03
CA PRO A 116 -7.53 23.59 15.25
C PRO A 116 -6.99 24.51 14.15
N ASP A 117 -5.82 24.22 13.59
CA ASP A 117 -5.12 25.18 12.73
C ASP A 117 -4.33 24.55 11.59
N PHE A 118 -3.88 25.39 10.66
CA PHE A 118 -3.10 24.98 9.49
C PHE A 118 -1.73 24.41 9.86
N ALA A 119 -1.14 24.77 11.01
CA ALA A 119 0.15 24.23 11.44
C ALA A 119 0.00 22.77 11.91
N ALA A 120 -1.03 22.48 12.69
CA ALA A 120 -1.42 21.13 13.08
C ALA A 120 -1.73 20.26 11.85
N ALA A 121 -2.54 20.78 10.92
CA ALA A 121 -2.83 20.10 9.66
C ALA A 121 -1.55 19.83 8.83
N ALA A 122 -0.61 20.78 8.77
CA ALA A 122 0.64 20.61 8.04
C ALA A 122 1.54 19.52 8.66
N ARG A 123 1.65 19.46 10.00
CA ARG A 123 2.38 18.39 10.70
C ARG A 123 1.77 17.02 10.43
N MET A 124 0.43 16.93 10.48
CA MET A 124 -0.31 15.72 10.10
C MET A 124 -0.03 15.31 8.66
N ASN A 125 -0.14 16.23 7.70
CA ASN A 125 0.09 15.96 6.28
C ASN A 125 1.51 15.46 6.02
N SER A 126 2.52 16.09 6.64
CA SER A 126 3.92 15.65 6.54
C SER A 126 4.10 14.22 7.05
N ARG A 127 3.54 13.89 8.21
CA ARG A 127 3.64 12.55 8.80
C ARG A 127 2.90 11.49 7.98
N LEU A 128 1.69 11.80 7.49
CA LEU A 128 0.89 10.86 6.71
C LEU A 128 1.45 10.66 5.29
N ALA A 129 2.02 11.70 4.67
CA ALA A 129 2.72 11.59 3.39
C ALA A 129 3.94 10.66 3.46
N ALA A 130 4.58 10.57 4.64
CA ALA A 130 5.68 9.63 4.87
C ALA A 130 5.23 8.17 4.99
N ILE A 131 3.92 7.91 5.17
CA ILE A 131 3.34 6.57 5.34
C ILE A 131 2.70 6.08 4.04
N GLY A 132 2.00 6.96 3.31
CA GLY A 132 1.33 6.57 2.07
C GLY A 132 0.90 7.76 1.21
N ASN A 133 0.26 7.44 0.09
CA ASN A 133 -0.13 8.43 -0.90
C ASN A 133 -1.36 9.24 -0.44
N ILE A 134 -1.14 10.52 -0.13
CA ILE A 134 -2.19 11.48 0.23
C ILE A 134 -2.65 12.39 -0.93
N GLU A 135 -2.08 12.20 -2.13
CA GLU A 135 -2.31 13.05 -3.30
C GLU A 135 -3.33 12.47 -4.29
N ALA A 136 -3.59 11.17 -4.24
CA ALA A 136 -4.44 10.49 -5.22
C ALA A 136 -5.93 10.76 -5.03
N ASP A 137 -6.37 11.02 -3.80
CA ASP A 137 -7.77 11.20 -3.42
C ASP A 137 -7.86 12.15 -2.22
N GLY A 138 -8.96 12.91 -2.12
CA GLY A 138 -9.27 13.73 -0.94
C GLY A 138 -9.41 12.91 0.35
N ARG A 139 -9.94 11.69 0.23
CA ARG A 139 -9.92 10.67 1.29
C ARG A 139 -8.82 9.65 0.99
N PRO A 140 -7.59 9.85 1.49
CA PRO A 140 -6.50 8.94 1.20
C PRO A 140 -6.75 7.56 1.82
N ILE A 141 -6.32 6.53 1.09
CA ILE A 141 -6.32 5.14 1.56
C ILE A 141 -4.93 4.82 2.07
N LEU A 142 -4.82 4.55 3.37
CA LEU A 142 -3.55 4.26 4.01
C LEU A 142 -3.55 2.84 4.58
N GLY A 143 -2.44 2.14 4.36
CA GLY A 143 -2.12 0.86 5.00
C GLY A 143 -1.74 1.04 6.47
N LEU A 144 -2.58 1.74 7.23
CA LEU A 144 -2.28 2.21 8.58
C LEU A 144 -3.36 1.75 9.55
N ASP A 145 -2.96 1.16 10.67
CA ASP A 145 -3.86 0.79 11.76
C ASP A 145 -4.51 2.04 12.38
N SER A 146 -5.82 1.99 12.68
CA SER A 146 -6.56 3.12 13.24
C SER A 146 -6.05 3.56 14.62
N ARG A 147 -5.54 2.64 15.44
CA ARG A 147 -4.83 2.96 16.70
C ARG A 147 -3.58 3.78 16.44
N ASN A 148 -2.79 3.41 15.43
CA ASN A 148 -1.56 4.14 15.08
C ASN A 148 -1.87 5.50 14.43
N LEU A 149 -2.97 5.61 13.68
CA LEU A 149 -3.47 6.89 13.19
C LEU A 149 -3.83 7.83 14.36
N LEU A 150 -4.50 7.31 15.39
CA LEU A 150 -4.81 8.07 16.60
C LEU A 150 -3.55 8.49 17.36
N GLU A 151 -2.56 7.60 17.50
CA GLU A 151 -1.26 7.94 18.11
C GLU A 151 -0.54 9.08 17.35
N ILE A 152 -0.56 9.01 16.01
CA ILE A 152 -0.01 10.08 15.16
C ILE A 152 -0.75 11.39 15.43
N LEU A 153 -2.08 11.38 15.49
CA LEU A 153 -2.87 12.56 15.80
C LEU A 153 -2.47 13.16 17.15
N LEU A 154 -2.47 12.34 18.22
CA LEU A 154 -2.13 12.79 19.57
C LEU A 154 -0.71 13.36 19.68
N THR A 155 0.21 12.86 18.83
CA THR A 155 1.59 13.34 18.78
C THR A 155 1.73 14.64 17.97
N GLN A 156 1.09 14.72 16.80
CA GLN A 156 1.30 15.80 15.84
C GLN A 156 0.34 16.98 16.07
N ALA A 157 -0.85 16.74 16.61
CA ALA A 157 -1.87 17.75 16.89
C ALA A 157 -2.64 17.37 18.17
N PRO A 158 -2.06 17.57 19.36
CA PRO A 158 -2.63 17.11 20.63
C PRO A 158 -3.97 17.77 20.98
N GLU A 159 -4.24 18.97 20.45
CA GLU A 159 -5.55 19.65 20.57
C GLU A 159 -6.61 19.06 19.62
N GLY A 160 -6.18 18.29 18.62
CA GLY A 160 -7.04 17.60 17.69
C GLY A 160 -7.86 16.47 18.34
N PHE A 161 -8.81 15.94 17.58
CA PHE A 161 -9.55 14.74 17.97
C PHE A 161 -9.94 13.90 16.76
N LEU A 162 -10.17 12.61 17.00
CA LEU A 162 -10.54 11.63 16.00
C LEU A 162 -11.95 11.10 16.30
N VAL A 163 -12.77 11.01 15.26
CA VAL A 163 -14.10 10.41 15.31
C VAL A 163 -14.15 9.27 14.29
N PRO A 164 -14.37 8.01 14.70
CA PRO A 164 -14.69 6.94 13.77
C PRO A 164 -15.90 7.32 12.92
N ALA A 165 -15.72 7.32 11.60
CA ALA A 165 -16.68 7.79 10.63
C ALA A 165 -17.64 6.66 10.23
N HIS A 166 -18.92 7.00 10.03
CA HIS A 166 -20.03 6.17 9.58
C HIS A 166 -19.87 4.75 10.06
N ILE A 167 -19.83 4.59 11.39
CA ILE A 167 -19.43 3.34 12.05
C ILE A 167 -20.25 2.13 11.59
N TRP A 168 -21.41 2.40 10.97
CA TRP A 168 -22.24 1.45 10.27
C TRP A 168 -22.20 1.61 8.76
N THR A 169 -21.83 0.53 8.08
CA THR A 169 -22.14 0.35 6.67
C THR A 169 -22.53 -1.12 6.44
N PRO A 170 -23.17 -1.45 5.31
CA PRO A 170 -23.68 -2.81 5.08
C PRO A 170 -22.58 -3.88 5.05
N TRP A 171 -21.32 -3.50 4.85
CA TRP A 171 -20.21 -4.44 4.70
C TRP A 171 -18.96 -4.05 5.48
N PHE A 172 -18.48 -2.82 5.29
CA PHE A 172 -17.14 -2.39 5.73
C PHE A 172 -17.23 -1.03 6.43
N SER A 173 -17.08 -1.05 7.75
CA SER A 173 -16.85 0.11 8.61
C SER A 173 -16.36 -0.42 9.96
N LEU A 174 -16.31 0.40 11.00
CA LEU A 174 -15.94 -0.03 12.34
C LEU A 174 -16.80 -1.21 12.80
N PHE A 175 -18.12 -1.18 12.63
CA PHE A 175 -19.05 -2.27 13.00
C PHE A 175 -19.66 -3.00 11.80
N GLY A 176 -19.14 -2.81 10.58
CA GLY A 176 -19.71 -3.40 9.36
C GLY A 176 -19.80 -4.94 9.38
N SER A 177 -20.79 -5.51 8.70
CA SER A 177 -21.14 -6.95 8.80
C SER A 177 -20.06 -7.94 8.31
N LYS A 178 -19.08 -7.50 7.51
CA LYS A 178 -18.03 -8.38 6.96
C LYS A 178 -16.70 -8.24 7.67
N SER A 179 -16.23 -7.02 7.89
CA SER A 179 -14.91 -6.76 8.48
C SER A 179 -14.91 -5.87 9.71
N GLY A 180 -16.11 -5.56 10.25
CA GLY A 180 -16.25 -4.78 11.47
C GLY A 180 -15.78 -5.52 12.71
N PHE A 181 -15.34 -4.75 13.68
CA PHE A 181 -15.12 -5.17 15.06
C PHE A 181 -16.45 -5.37 15.77
N ASP A 182 -16.42 -6.02 16.93
CA ASP A 182 -17.57 -6.12 17.83
C ASP A 182 -17.50 -5.07 18.96
N ALA A 183 -16.32 -4.47 19.18
CA ALA A 183 -16.10 -3.43 20.18
C ALA A 183 -15.07 -2.37 19.72
N ILE A 184 -15.18 -1.14 20.25
CA ILE A 184 -14.26 -0.02 19.94
C ILE A 184 -12.84 -0.32 20.42
N GLU A 185 -12.72 -1.03 21.54
CA GLU A 185 -11.49 -1.47 22.20
C GLU A 185 -10.66 -2.37 21.30
N GLU A 186 -11.30 -3.19 20.45
CA GLU A 186 -10.59 -4.04 19.51
C GLU A 186 -9.91 -3.22 18.40
N CYS A 187 -10.45 -2.04 18.08
CA CYS A 187 -9.92 -1.14 17.05
C CYS A 187 -8.81 -0.23 17.62
N PHE A 188 -9.06 0.42 18.76
CA PHE A 188 -8.15 1.44 19.31
C PHE A 188 -7.29 0.97 20.50
N ALA A 189 -7.54 -0.22 21.04
CA ALA A 189 -6.79 -0.83 22.14
C ALA A 189 -6.55 0.12 23.33
N ASP A 190 -5.29 0.35 23.68
CA ASP A 190 -4.85 1.20 24.79
C ASP A 190 -5.27 2.67 24.61
N LEU A 191 -5.49 3.11 23.37
CA LEU A 191 -5.89 4.49 23.07
C LEU A 191 -7.41 4.69 22.98
N SER A 192 -8.21 3.66 23.18
CA SER A 192 -9.68 3.77 23.22
C SER A 192 -10.23 4.87 24.15
N PRO A 193 -9.62 5.17 25.33
CA PRO A 193 -10.09 6.28 26.17
C PRO A 193 -10.01 7.67 25.53
N HIS A 194 -9.26 7.84 24.44
CA HIS A 194 -9.19 9.10 23.68
C HIS A 194 -10.33 9.26 22.66
N ILE A 195 -11.09 8.20 22.39
CA ILE A 195 -12.30 8.27 21.56
C ILE A 195 -13.48 8.62 22.46
N PHE A 196 -14.10 9.76 22.21
CA PHE A 196 -15.28 10.23 22.98
C PHE A 196 -16.53 10.43 22.11
N ALA A 197 -16.40 10.37 20.79
CA ALA A 197 -17.53 10.50 19.88
C ALA A 197 -17.45 9.51 18.71
N LEU A 198 -18.61 9.20 18.14
CA LEU A 198 -18.78 8.33 16.98
C LEU A 198 -19.74 8.98 15.98
N GLU A 199 -19.44 8.86 14.69
CA GLU A 199 -20.33 9.33 13.62
C GLU A 199 -21.21 8.16 13.14
N THR A 200 -22.53 8.37 13.16
CA THR A 200 -23.54 7.33 12.92
C THR A 200 -23.62 6.93 11.45
N GLY A 201 -23.47 7.90 10.55
CA GLY A 201 -23.64 7.75 9.12
C GLY A 201 -25.11 7.59 8.71
N LEU A 202 -25.39 7.86 7.44
CA LEU A 202 -26.75 8.03 6.86
C LEU A 202 -27.65 6.77 6.82
N SER A 203 -27.23 5.65 7.41
CA SER A 203 -27.99 4.38 7.43
C SER A 203 -28.27 3.89 8.85
N SER A 204 -27.89 4.66 9.86
CA SER A 204 -28.24 4.44 11.25
C SER A 204 -28.54 5.78 11.92
N ASP A 205 -29.28 5.76 13.00
CA ASP A 205 -29.54 6.94 13.83
C ASP A 205 -29.10 6.68 15.28
N PRO A 206 -29.13 7.69 16.16
CA PRO A 206 -28.81 7.48 17.57
C PRO A 206 -29.72 6.44 18.25
N ALA A 207 -31.00 6.35 17.90
CA ALA A 207 -31.91 5.39 18.51
C ALA A 207 -31.46 3.93 18.26
N MET A 208 -31.06 3.61 17.03
CA MET A 208 -30.47 2.31 16.67
C MET A 208 -29.19 2.02 17.47
N ASN A 209 -28.32 3.02 17.64
CA ASN A 209 -27.06 2.87 18.37
C ASN A 209 -27.27 2.67 19.88
N ARG A 210 -28.30 3.29 20.47
CA ARG A 210 -28.63 3.15 21.90
C ARG A 210 -29.27 1.81 22.28
N LEU A 211 -29.40 0.88 21.32
CA LEU A 211 -29.70 -0.53 21.59
C LEU A 211 -28.47 -1.31 22.10
N ILE A 212 -27.27 -0.71 22.03
CA ILE A 212 -26.00 -1.34 22.38
C ILE A 212 -25.39 -0.60 23.58
N SER A 213 -25.41 -1.21 24.76
CA SER A 213 -24.96 -0.56 26.01
C SER A 213 -23.51 -0.08 25.97
N ALA A 214 -22.63 -0.78 25.25
CA ALA A 214 -21.22 -0.41 25.10
C ALA A 214 -21.03 0.96 24.42
N LEU A 215 -22.04 1.42 23.66
CA LEU A 215 -22.00 2.71 22.96
C LEU A 215 -22.50 3.89 23.84
N ASP A 216 -23.09 3.61 25.01
CA ASP A 216 -23.68 4.62 25.91
C ASP A 216 -22.69 5.73 26.31
N ARG A 217 -21.41 5.39 26.46
CA ARG A 217 -20.36 6.32 26.89
C ARG A 217 -19.91 7.30 25.81
N PHE A 218 -20.29 7.09 24.55
CA PHE A 218 -19.87 7.96 23.45
C PHE A 218 -20.97 8.94 23.07
N THR A 219 -20.55 10.14 22.72
CA THR A 219 -21.41 11.14 22.07
C THR A 219 -21.59 10.74 20.61
N LEU A 220 -22.84 10.65 20.17
CA LEU A 220 -23.15 10.37 18.77
C LEU A 220 -23.27 11.71 18.02
N ILE A 221 -22.57 11.82 16.89
CA ILE A 221 -22.68 12.95 15.97
C ILE A 221 -23.20 12.44 14.62
N SER A 222 -23.90 13.31 13.90
CA SER A 222 -24.53 12.96 12.63
C SER A 222 -24.24 14.04 11.61
N ASN A 223 -23.76 13.65 10.43
CA ASN A 223 -23.20 14.58 9.46
C ASN A 223 -23.56 14.19 8.04
N SER A 224 -23.54 15.17 7.15
CA SER A 224 -24.09 14.94 5.82
C SER A 224 -23.27 14.00 4.94
N ASP A 225 -22.01 13.67 5.24
CA ASP A 225 -21.08 12.97 4.32
C ASP A 225 -21.18 13.56 2.89
N CYS A 226 -21.09 14.90 2.82
CA CYS A 226 -21.51 15.63 1.63
C CYS A 226 -20.50 15.46 0.48
N HIS A 227 -21.02 14.95 -0.66
CA HIS A 227 -20.30 14.86 -1.94
C HIS A 227 -20.81 15.87 -2.98
N SER A 228 -21.75 16.74 -2.62
CA SER A 228 -22.27 17.81 -3.49
C SER A 228 -22.87 18.93 -2.64
N PRO A 229 -22.58 20.22 -2.91
CA PRO A 229 -22.91 21.30 -1.97
C PRO A 229 -24.39 21.37 -1.57
N GLY A 230 -25.32 21.07 -2.49
CA GLY A 230 -26.76 21.07 -2.18
C GLY A 230 -27.24 19.99 -1.20
N LYS A 231 -26.38 19.03 -0.87
CA LYS A 231 -26.67 17.93 0.09
C LYS A 231 -26.07 18.16 1.48
N ILE A 232 -25.35 19.25 1.71
CA ILE A 232 -24.99 19.64 3.09
C ILE A 232 -26.28 19.84 3.90
N GLY A 233 -26.18 19.57 5.19
CA GLY A 233 -27.31 19.79 6.10
C GLY A 233 -28.45 18.78 6.02
N ARG A 234 -28.27 17.66 5.30
CA ARG A 234 -29.20 16.52 5.41
C ARG A 234 -29.10 15.81 6.77
N GLU A 235 -27.95 15.95 7.42
CA GLU A 235 -27.73 15.70 8.84
C GLU A 235 -26.89 16.84 9.40
N VAL A 236 -27.21 17.29 10.62
CA VAL A 236 -26.49 18.37 11.31
C VAL A 236 -26.51 18.18 12.82
N ASN A 237 -25.60 18.87 13.49
CA ASN A 237 -25.48 18.90 14.95
C ASN A 237 -25.83 20.30 15.46
N LEU A 238 -26.65 20.40 16.50
CA LEU A 238 -27.10 21.65 17.09
C LEU A 238 -26.41 21.88 18.44
N PHE A 239 -25.66 22.96 18.55
CA PHE A 239 -24.89 23.33 19.74
C PHE A 239 -25.42 24.59 20.41
N ASP A 240 -25.15 24.73 21.71
CA ASP A 240 -25.28 25.97 22.47
C ASP A 240 -24.07 26.19 23.40
N THR A 241 -22.97 26.64 22.80
CA THR A 241 -21.64 26.77 23.43
C THR A 241 -20.98 28.11 23.12
N GLY A 242 -19.71 28.29 23.51
CA GLY A 242 -18.84 29.27 22.85
C GLY A 242 -18.72 28.97 21.35
N PHE A 243 -18.38 30.00 20.57
CA PHE A 243 -18.34 29.94 19.10
C PHE A 243 -16.88 29.88 18.62
N ASP A 244 -16.20 28.80 19.00
CA ASP A 244 -14.80 28.52 18.70
C ASP A 244 -14.57 26.99 18.66
N TYR A 245 -13.41 26.55 18.15
CA TYR A 245 -13.10 25.13 17.97
C TYR A 245 -13.07 24.35 19.29
N PHE A 246 -12.53 24.96 20.35
CA PHE A 246 -12.34 24.29 21.64
C PHE A 246 -13.67 24.11 22.35
N SER A 247 -14.53 25.12 22.31
CA SER A 247 -15.92 25.03 22.79
C SER A 247 -16.70 23.95 22.05
N LEU A 248 -16.57 23.85 20.71
CA LEU A 248 -17.19 22.79 19.91
C LEU A 248 -16.69 21.40 20.33
N ARG A 249 -15.37 21.23 20.43
CA ARG A 249 -14.73 19.96 20.84
C ARG A 249 -15.19 19.52 22.23
N GLU A 250 -15.19 20.42 23.20
CA GLU A 250 -15.62 20.10 24.56
C GLU A 250 -17.13 19.80 24.63
N ALA A 251 -17.96 20.46 23.82
CA ALA A 251 -19.38 20.12 23.70
C ALA A 251 -19.62 18.70 23.16
N ILE A 252 -18.79 18.25 22.22
CA ILE A 252 -18.85 16.89 21.70
C ILE A 252 -18.33 15.89 22.76
N ARG A 253 -17.25 16.24 23.47
CA ARG A 253 -16.67 15.39 24.51
C ARG A 253 -17.58 15.24 25.74
N THR A 254 -18.20 16.33 26.15
CA THR A 254 -19.00 16.43 27.37
C THR A 254 -20.28 17.21 27.05
N PRO A 255 -21.30 16.56 26.45
CA PRO A 255 -22.49 17.24 25.92
C PRO A 255 -23.36 17.93 26.98
N TYR A 256 -23.25 17.49 28.23
CA TYR A 256 -23.92 18.06 29.39
C TYR A 256 -22.91 18.34 30.50
N GLN A 257 -22.77 19.60 30.89
CA GLN A 257 -21.82 20.07 31.91
C GLN A 257 -22.42 21.23 32.71
N ASP A 258 -22.06 21.36 33.98
CA ASP A 258 -22.49 22.46 34.86
C ASP A 258 -24.01 22.65 34.93
N GLY A 259 -24.76 21.54 34.82
CA GLY A 259 -26.23 21.54 34.84
C GLY A 259 -26.90 21.97 33.53
N ARG A 260 -26.12 22.22 32.46
CA ARG A 260 -26.61 22.73 31.17
C ARG A 260 -26.24 21.80 30.01
N GLN A 261 -27.15 21.68 29.05
CA GLN A 261 -26.90 21.00 27.78
C GLN A 261 -26.15 21.94 26.82
N HIS A 262 -24.98 21.52 26.37
CA HIS A 262 -24.12 22.24 25.42
C HIS A 262 -24.24 21.71 24.00
N PHE A 263 -24.42 20.40 23.85
CA PHE A 263 -24.78 19.78 22.58
C PHE A 263 -26.26 19.39 22.63
N LEU A 264 -27.10 20.22 22.01
CA LEU A 264 -28.55 20.18 22.20
C LEU A 264 -29.20 19.00 21.48
N ALA A 265 -28.87 18.79 20.20
CA ALA A 265 -29.52 17.77 19.38
C ALA A 265 -28.70 17.37 18.16
N THR A 266 -28.86 16.14 17.72
CA THR A 266 -28.58 15.74 16.33
C THR A 266 -29.87 15.86 15.52
N ILE A 267 -29.75 16.31 14.28
CA ILE A 267 -30.83 16.32 13.31
C ILE A 267 -30.48 15.31 12.23
N GLU A 268 -31.30 14.27 12.17
CA GLU A 268 -31.06 13.04 11.43
C GLU A 268 -31.83 13.03 10.11
N PHE A 269 -31.18 12.44 9.12
CA PHE A 269 -31.86 11.88 7.98
C PHE A 269 -32.52 10.56 8.43
N TYR A 270 -33.70 10.24 7.91
CA TYR A 270 -34.34 8.97 8.27
C TYR A 270 -33.48 7.80 7.78
N PRO A 271 -33.00 6.91 8.67
CA PRO A 271 -32.10 5.83 8.26
C PRO A 271 -32.78 4.87 7.28
N GLU A 272 -34.12 4.76 7.32
CA GLU A 272 -34.92 3.96 6.39
C GLU A 272 -34.80 4.41 4.93
N GLU A 273 -34.47 5.67 4.65
CA GLU A 273 -34.19 6.12 3.28
C GLU A 273 -32.88 5.53 2.74
N GLY A 274 -31.98 5.11 3.63
CA GLY A 274 -30.72 4.47 3.29
C GLY A 274 -30.94 3.24 2.40
N LYS A 275 -30.13 3.13 1.34
CA LYS A 275 -30.24 2.05 0.33
C LYS A 275 -30.12 0.61 0.86
N TYR A 276 -29.57 0.49 2.06
CA TYR A 276 -29.19 -0.77 2.69
C TYR A 276 -29.56 -0.73 4.18
N HIS A 277 -30.65 -0.05 4.51
CA HIS A 277 -31.15 -0.01 5.87
C HIS A 277 -31.62 -1.41 6.30
N CYS A 278 -32.62 -1.95 5.58
CA CYS A 278 -33.14 -3.30 5.80
C CYS A 278 -32.44 -4.34 4.92
N ASP A 279 -32.63 -5.59 5.30
CA ASP A 279 -32.24 -6.72 4.47
C ASP A 279 -33.15 -6.81 3.25
N GLY A 280 -32.65 -7.43 2.18
CA GLY A 280 -33.55 -7.77 1.09
C GLY A 280 -32.92 -8.37 -0.13
N HIS A 281 -33.76 -8.52 -1.15
CA HIS A 281 -33.37 -9.01 -2.46
C HIS A 281 -34.14 -8.26 -3.54
N ARG A 282 -33.46 -7.30 -4.15
CA ARG A 282 -34.00 -6.35 -5.12
C ARG A 282 -34.66 -7.02 -6.31
N LYS A 283 -34.01 -8.06 -6.84
CA LYS A 283 -34.53 -8.79 -8.02
C LYS A 283 -35.89 -9.44 -7.75
N CYS A 284 -36.16 -9.76 -6.50
CA CYS A 284 -37.42 -10.34 -6.07
C CYS A 284 -38.38 -9.32 -5.45
N ASN A 285 -38.01 -8.04 -5.40
CA ASN A 285 -38.74 -6.97 -4.72
C ASN A 285 -39.16 -7.39 -3.30
N LEU A 286 -38.20 -7.89 -2.53
CA LEU A 286 -38.37 -8.37 -1.17
C LEU A 286 -37.51 -7.53 -0.23
N CYS A 287 -38.16 -6.76 0.64
CA CYS A 287 -37.58 -6.12 1.80
C CYS A 287 -37.98 -6.92 3.04
N CYS A 288 -37.05 -7.18 3.95
CA CYS A 288 -37.31 -7.96 5.14
C CYS A 288 -36.58 -7.41 6.37
N GLU A 289 -37.22 -7.58 7.52
CA GLU A 289 -36.66 -7.26 8.83
C GLU A 289 -35.61 -8.32 9.24
N PRO A 290 -34.65 -7.99 10.12
CA PRO A 290 -33.60 -8.92 10.56
C PRO A 290 -34.15 -10.26 11.10
N ALA A 291 -35.30 -10.23 11.77
CA ALA A 291 -35.95 -11.44 12.29
C ALA A 291 -36.41 -12.39 11.17
N GLU A 292 -36.93 -11.84 10.07
CA GLU A 292 -37.37 -12.61 8.90
C GLU A 292 -36.16 -13.21 8.17
N THR A 293 -35.10 -12.42 7.97
CA THR A 293 -33.85 -12.91 7.38
C THR A 293 -33.26 -14.07 8.17
N ARG A 294 -33.24 -13.98 9.51
CA ARG A 294 -32.79 -15.08 10.39
C ARG A 294 -33.68 -16.31 10.25
N ALA A 295 -35.00 -16.12 10.22
CA ALA A 295 -35.96 -17.22 10.02
C ALA A 295 -35.79 -17.92 8.67
N TRP A 296 -35.34 -17.20 7.64
CA TRP A 296 -35.05 -17.76 6.32
C TRP A 296 -33.57 -18.13 6.12
N HIS A 297 -32.77 -18.15 7.20
CA HIS A 297 -31.34 -18.47 7.18
C HIS A 297 -30.53 -17.65 6.16
N GLY A 298 -30.88 -16.37 5.97
CA GLY A 298 -30.23 -15.48 5.01
C GLY A 298 -30.54 -15.80 3.53
N ILE A 299 -31.56 -16.62 3.26
CA ILE A 299 -31.94 -17.04 1.92
C ILE A 299 -33.29 -16.44 1.54
N CYS A 300 -33.39 -15.90 0.32
CA CYS A 300 -34.62 -15.34 -0.20
C CYS A 300 -35.66 -16.46 -0.43
N PRO A 301 -36.84 -16.40 0.21
CA PRO A 301 -37.88 -17.42 0.07
C PRO A 301 -38.48 -17.47 -1.34
N ARG A 302 -38.28 -16.43 -2.17
CA ARG A 302 -38.84 -16.35 -3.52
C ARG A 302 -37.99 -17.05 -4.58
N CYS A 303 -36.66 -17.04 -4.45
CA CYS A 303 -35.77 -17.56 -5.49
C CYS A 303 -34.61 -18.43 -4.98
N GLY A 304 -34.49 -18.63 -3.66
CA GLY A 304 -33.38 -19.39 -3.05
C GLY A 304 -32.00 -18.72 -3.17
N GLY A 305 -31.93 -17.44 -3.55
CA GLY A 305 -30.69 -16.67 -3.59
C GLY A 305 -30.36 -16.07 -2.22
N PRO A 306 -29.10 -15.72 -1.92
CA PRO A 306 -28.76 -15.06 -0.66
C PRO A 306 -29.40 -13.67 -0.57
N LEU A 307 -29.85 -13.30 0.63
CA LEU A 307 -30.31 -11.94 0.95
C LEU A 307 -29.10 -11.01 1.13
N THR A 308 -29.24 -9.78 0.67
CA THR A 308 -28.30 -8.70 1.02
C THR A 308 -28.62 -8.25 2.43
N VAL A 309 -27.66 -8.36 3.34
CA VAL A 309 -27.79 -7.94 4.74
C VAL A 309 -27.60 -6.42 4.82
N GLY A 310 -28.58 -5.74 5.42
CA GLY A 310 -28.59 -4.30 5.70
C GLY A 310 -27.94 -3.94 7.04
N VAL A 311 -27.87 -2.64 7.29
CA VAL A 311 -27.28 -2.07 8.52
C VAL A 311 -28.08 -2.50 9.75
N LEU A 312 -29.41 -2.49 9.66
CA LEU A 312 -30.29 -2.82 10.78
C LEU A 312 -30.02 -4.24 11.34
N SER A 313 -29.69 -5.19 10.48
CA SER A 313 -29.34 -6.55 10.89
C SER A 313 -28.09 -6.61 11.75
N ARG A 314 -27.06 -5.87 11.37
CA ARG A 314 -25.80 -5.83 12.11
C ARG A 314 -25.92 -5.08 13.43
N VAL A 315 -26.70 -4.00 13.47
CA VAL A 315 -27.06 -3.32 14.73
C VAL A 315 -27.82 -4.28 15.65
N THR A 316 -28.82 -4.99 15.12
CA THR A 316 -29.62 -5.96 15.91
C THR A 316 -28.79 -7.15 16.40
N GLU A 317 -27.73 -7.53 15.68
CA GLU A 317 -26.81 -8.58 16.11
C GLU A 317 -25.98 -8.17 17.33
N LEU A 318 -25.53 -6.92 17.38
CA LEU A 318 -24.74 -6.37 18.48
C LEU A 318 -25.60 -5.80 19.63
N ALA A 319 -26.89 -5.58 19.39
CA ALA A 319 -27.83 -5.06 20.39
C ALA A 319 -27.96 -6.00 21.59
N ASP A 320 -27.84 -5.44 22.78
CA ASP A 320 -28.01 -6.14 24.06
C ASP A 320 -29.28 -5.68 24.81
N ARG A 321 -30.07 -4.79 24.19
CA ARG A 321 -31.33 -4.25 24.72
C ARG A 321 -32.43 -4.27 23.67
N PRO A 322 -33.70 -4.48 24.09
CA PRO A 322 -34.85 -4.47 23.18
C PRO A 322 -35.34 -3.07 22.82
N GLN A 323 -34.93 -2.03 23.56
CA GLN A 323 -35.35 -0.64 23.37
C GLN A 323 -34.17 0.30 23.62
N ALA A 324 -34.15 1.41 22.88
CA ALA A 324 -33.13 2.43 22.98
C ALA A 324 -33.16 3.10 24.36
N LEU A 325 -32.00 3.19 25.01
CA LEU A 325 -31.85 3.91 26.28
C LEU A 325 -30.92 5.10 26.09
N PHE A 326 -31.43 6.32 26.28
CA PHE A 326 -30.64 7.53 26.17
C PHE A 326 -30.06 7.90 27.55
N PRO A 327 -28.72 7.98 27.71
CA PRO A 327 -28.10 8.41 28.95
C PRO A 327 -28.50 9.84 29.34
N LEU A 328 -28.38 10.15 30.64
CA LEU A 328 -28.58 11.51 31.13
C LEU A 328 -27.61 12.47 30.42
N GLY A 329 -28.12 13.55 29.86
CA GLY A 329 -27.32 14.54 29.13
C GLY A 329 -26.97 14.15 27.68
N ALA A 330 -27.53 13.06 27.16
CA ALA A 330 -27.43 12.74 25.73
C ALA A 330 -28.14 13.83 24.88
N PRO A 331 -27.57 14.23 23.72
CA PRO A 331 -28.25 15.12 22.79
C PRO A 331 -29.61 14.56 22.36
N ALA A 332 -30.59 15.46 22.17
CA ALA A 332 -31.89 15.07 21.63
C ALA A 332 -31.76 14.62 20.17
N VAL A 333 -32.70 13.79 19.71
CA VAL A 333 -32.73 13.33 18.32
C VAL A 333 -33.93 13.96 17.63
N GLN A 334 -33.69 14.66 16.54
CA GLN A 334 -34.73 15.18 15.65
C GLN A 334 -34.53 14.57 14.27
N HIS A 335 -35.59 14.50 13.47
CA HIS A 335 -35.49 14.03 12.09
C HIS A 335 -35.88 15.14 11.13
N LEU A 336 -35.31 15.13 9.93
CA LEU A 336 -35.68 16.03 8.85
C LEU A 336 -35.97 15.26 7.57
N ILE A 337 -36.77 15.88 6.71
CA ILE A 337 -36.84 15.57 5.28
C ILE A 337 -36.36 16.85 4.59
N PRO A 338 -35.37 16.80 3.68
CA PRO A 338 -34.90 17.99 2.99
C PRO A 338 -36.05 18.77 2.37
N LEU A 339 -36.05 20.10 2.49
CA LEU A 339 -37.19 20.93 2.09
C LEU A 339 -37.53 20.79 0.60
N GLN A 340 -36.52 20.54 -0.25
CA GLN A 340 -36.73 20.26 -1.67
C GLN A 340 -37.50 18.95 -1.91
N GLU A 341 -37.35 17.95 -1.03
CA GLU A 341 -38.05 16.67 -1.12
C GLU A 341 -39.51 16.83 -0.68
N ILE A 342 -39.76 17.58 0.41
CA ILE A 342 -41.12 17.98 0.81
C ILE A 342 -41.82 18.75 -0.32
N LEU A 343 -41.14 19.75 -0.91
CA LEU A 343 -41.71 20.52 -2.03
C LEU A 343 -41.92 19.66 -3.28
N GLY A 344 -41.06 18.67 -3.52
CA GLY A 344 -41.23 17.68 -4.58
C GLY A 344 -42.50 16.86 -4.38
N GLU A 345 -42.72 16.36 -3.16
CA GLU A 345 -43.94 15.63 -2.77
C GLU A 345 -45.19 16.50 -2.98
N LEU A 346 -45.20 17.72 -2.45
CA LEU A 346 -46.32 18.66 -2.56
C LEU A 346 -46.65 19.06 -4.01
N LEU A 347 -45.64 19.13 -4.88
CA LEU A 347 -45.81 19.50 -6.29
C LEU A 347 -46.00 18.30 -7.22
N GLY A 348 -45.89 17.07 -6.71
CA GLY A 348 -45.92 15.84 -7.50
C GLY A 348 -44.77 15.74 -8.51
N GLN A 349 -43.59 16.27 -8.16
CA GLN A 349 -42.41 16.31 -9.03
C GLN A 349 -41.15 15.87 -8.28
N GLY A 350 -40.11 15.46 -9.02
CA GLY A 350 -38.82 15.17 -8.40
C GLY A 350 -38.19 16.42 -7.77
N PRO A 351 -37.40 16.29 -6.68
CA PRO A 351 -36.82 17.41 -5.94
C PRO A 351 -35.90 18.31 -6.80
N ASP A 352 -35.31 17.73 -7.84
CA ASP A 352 -34.39 18.41 -8.75
C ASP A 352 -35.04 19.14 -9.93
N THR A 353 -36.37 19.11 -10.08
CA THR A 353 -37.01 19.79 -11.21
C THR A 353 -36.91 21.31 -11.08
N GLY A 354 -36.89 22.01 -12.21
CA GLY A 354 -36.84 23.47 -12.23
C GLY A 354 -37.99 24.14 -11.48
N ARG A 355 -39.16 23.50 -11.44
CA ARG A 355 -40.33 23.99 -10.69
C ARG A 355 -40.11 23.91 -9.18
N VAL A 356 -39.58 22.78 -8.68
CA VAL A 356 -39.27 22.61 -7.26
C VAL A 356 -38.13 23.55 -6.85
N ARG A 357 -37.06 23.65 -7.64
CA ARG A 357 -35.94 24.57 -7.37
C ARG A 357 -36.39 26.03 -7.29
N LEU A 358 -37.30 26.46 -8.15
CA LEU A 358 -37.88 27.80 -8.10
C LEU A 358 -38.77 28.01 -6.88
N ALA A 359 -39.60 27.01 -6.51
CA ALA A 359 -40.42 27.06 -5.31
C ALA A 359 -39.56 27.15 -4.04
N TYR A 360 -38.50 26.34 -3.97
CA TYR A 360 -37.50 26.35 -2.91
C TYR A 360 -36.83 27.73 -2.79
N ALA A 361 -36.32 28.29 -3.90
CA ALA A 361 -35.69 29.61 -3.89
C ALA A 361 -36.63 30.72 -3.38
N ARG A 362 -37.89 30.72 -3.82
CA ARG A 362 -38.91 31.69 -3.38
C ARG A 362 -39.24 31.55 -1.89
N LEU A 363 -39.31 30.31 -1.40
CA LEU A 363 -39.62 30.04 0.00
C LEU A 363 -38.48 30.53 0.90
N LEU A 364 -37.23 30.25 0.53
CA LEU A 364 -36.06 30.76 1.24
C LEU A 364 -36.01 32.29 1.27
N GLY A 365 -36.31 32.96 0.14
CA GLY A 365 -36.34 34.42 0.07
C GLY A 365 -37.43 35.08 0.91
N ARG A 366 -38.48 34.34 1.30
CA ARG A 366 -39.59 34.86 2.11
C ARG A 366 -39.46 34.52 3.59
N LEU A 367 -39.06 33.28 3.89
CA LEU A 367 -39.08 32.73 5.24
C LEU A 367 -37.69 32.60 5.85
N GLY A 368 -36.62 32.76 5.06
CA GLY A 368 -35.25 32.60 5.51
C GLY A 368 -34.68 31.20 5.24
N PRO A 369 -33.59 30.81 5.92
CA PRO A 369 -32.85 29.59 5.61
C PRO A 369 -33.63 28.30 5.93
N GLU A 370 -33.22 27.19 5.30
CA GLU A 370 -33.92 25.91 5.38
C GLU A 370 -34.10 25.38 6.81
N MET A 371 -33.04 25.38 7.63
CA MET A 371 -33.12 24.89 9.02
C MET A 371 -34.13 25.70 9.85
N ALA A 372 -34.23 27.01 9.63
CA ALA A 372 -35.22 27.85 10.30
C ALA A 372 -36.65 27.43 9.91
N ILE A 373 -36.90 27.19 8.62
CA ILE A 373 -38.20 26.72 8.11
C ILE A 373 -38.56 25.36 8.73
N LEU A 374 -37.64 24.41 8.68
CA LEU A 374 -37.90 23.03 9.12
C LEU A 374 -38.07 22.92 10.64
N HIS A 375 -37.28 23.63 11.45
CA HIS A 375 -37.19 23.36 12.90
C HIS A 375 -37.54 24.55 13.82
N GLU A 376 -37.39 25.80 13.38
CA GLU A 376 -37.41 26.95 14.30
C GLU A 376 -38.66 27.82 14.19
N LEU A 377 -39.10 28.11 12.97
CA LEU A 377 -40.18 29.06 12.75
C LEU A 377 -41.51 28.53 13.32
N PRO A 378 -42.29 29.39 14.01
CA PRO A 378 -43.66 29.05 14.42
C PRO A 378 -44.53 28.72 13.21
N LEU A 379 -45.49 27.79 13.38
CA LEU A 379 -46.41 27.38 12.32
C LEU A 379 -47.19 28.56 11.73
N GLU A 380 -47.48 29.58 12.54
CA GLU A 380 -48.17 30.80 12.10
C GLU A 380 -47.35 31.64 11.11
N THR A 381 -46.04 31.74 11.33
CA THR A 381 -45.12 32.43 10.41
C THR A 381 -44.98 31.66 9.10
N LEU A 382 -44.92 30.33 9.17
CA LEU A 382 -44.87 29.46 8.00
C LEU A 382 -46.14 29.58 7.14
N ARG A 383 -47.31 29.69 7.77
CA ARG A 383 -48.61 29.83 7.09
C ARG A 383 -48.65 31.05 6.17
N ALA A 384 -48.15 32.19 6.65
CA ALA A 384 -48.13 33.44 5.88
C ALA A 384 -47.21 33.39 4.64
N GLY A 385 -46.15 32.59 4.65
CA GLY A 385 -45.15 32.55 3.56
C GLY A 385 -45.20 31.32 2.64
N GLY A 386 -45.68 30.18 3.14
CA GLY A 386 -45.61 28.87 2.47
C GLY A 386 -46.94 28.15 2.23
N GLY A 387 -48.05 28.64 2.79
CA GLY A 387 -49.40 28.08 2.62
C GLY A 387 -49.71 26.88 3.54
N GLU A 388 -50.98 26.51 3.63
CA GLU A 388 -51.48 25.51 4.60
C GLU A 388 -50.87 24.12 4.41
N LEU A 389 -50.69 23.66 3.17
CA LEU A 389 -50.13 22.33 2.89
C LEU A 389 -48.67 22.20 3.37
N LEU A 390 -47.86 23.25 3.24
CA LEU A 390 -46.49 23.24 3.74
C LEU A 390 -46.46 23.25 5.27
N VAL A 391 -47.34 24.05 5.90
CA VAL A 391 -47.46 24.09 7.37
C VAL A 391 -47.82 22.73 7.93
N GLU A 392 -48.81 22.06 7.32
CA GLU A 392 -49.21 20.72 7.72
C GLU A 392 -48.08 19.71 7.51
N ALA A 393 -47.33 19.82 6.40
CA ALA A 393 -46.17 18.97 6.15
C ALA A 393 -45.10 19.12 7.24
N ILE A 394 -44.76 20.37 7.61
CA ILE A 394 -43.76 20.68 8.64
C ILE A 394 -44.27 20.27 10.03
N ARG A 395 -45.57 20.45 10.33
CA ARG A 395 -46.17 19.97 11.59
C ARG A 395 -46.03 18.46 11.73
N ARG A 396 -46.44 17.70 10.70
CA ARG A 396 -46.32 16.22 10.67
C ARG A 396 -44.86 15.79 10.83
N LEU A 397 -43.94 16.42 10.10
CA LEU A 397 -42.50 16.16 10.22
C LEU A 397 -41.99 16.37 11.65
N ARG A 398 -42.28 17.54 12.26
CA ARG A 398 -41.84 17.87 13.63
C ARG A 398 -42.43 16.94 14.69
N GLN A 399 -43.57 16.31 14.42
CA GLN A 399 -44.21 15.35 15.31
C GLN A 399 -43.85 13.88 14.97
N GLY A 400 -43.03 13.65 13.95
CA GLY A 400 -42.65 12.31 13.50
C GLY A 400 -43.78 11.53 12.82
N GLU A 401 -44.85 12.21 12.41
CA GLU A 401 -46.02 11.64 11.71
C GLU A 401 -45.72 11.43 10.23
N VAL A 402 -44.72 10.58 9.94
CA VAL A 402 -44.28 10.26 8.58
C VAL A 402 -44.46 8.78 8.26
N ARG A 403 -44.68 8.48 6.98
CA ARG A 403 -44.74 7.11 6.49
C ARG A 403 -43.37 6.69 5.99
N ARG A 404 -42.91 5.53 6.44
CA ARG A 404 -41.57 5.03 6.15
C ARG A 404 -41.64 3.77 5.31
N GLN A 405 -41.01 3.82 4.15
CA GLN A 405 -40.76 2.63 3.33
C GLN A 405 -39.24 2.41 3.30
N PRO A 406 -38.72 1.36 3.96
CA PRO A 406 -37.28 1.18 4.06
C PRO A 406 -36.64 0.79 2.73
N GLY A 407 -35.41 1.29 2.53
CA GLY A 407 -34.53 0.90 1.45
C GLY A 407 -33.84 -0.43 1.73
N TYR A 408 -33.53 -1.15 0.66
CA TYR A 408 -32.90 -2.47 0.71
C TYR A 408 -32.18 -2.80 -0.60
N ASP A 409 -31.12 -3.62 -0.52
CA ASP A 409 -30.37 -4.15 -1.67
C ASP A 409 -30.07 -3.11 -2.79
N GLY A 410 -29.69 -1.89 -2.39
CA GLY A 410 -29.28 -0.81 -3.30
C GLY A 410 -30.41 0.08 -3.80
N GLU A 411 -31.64 -0.11 -3.33
CA GLU A 411 -32.79 0.78 -3.55
C GLU A 411 -32.97 1.70 -2.35
N PHE A 412 -33.08 3.01 -2.61
CA PHE A 412 -33.39 3.98 -1.57
C PHE A 412 -34.79 3.74 -1.02
N GLY A 413 -34.94 3.94 0.28
CA GLY A 413 -36.25 4.03 0.90
C GLY A 413 -36.96 5.31 0.50
N VAL A 414 -38.21 5.44 0.95
CA VAL A 414 -39.04 6.61 0.68
C VAL A 414 -39.73 7.00 1.98
N ILE A 415 -39.52 8.25 2.42
CA ILE A 415 -40.31 8.86 3.49
C ILE A 415 -41.32 9.80 2.83
N ARG A 416 -42.57 9.71 3.28
CA ARG A 416 -43.65 10.58 2.80
C ARG A 416 -44.40 11.19 3.96
N VAL A 417 -44.83 12.42 3.78
CA VAL A 417 -45.64 13.15 4.77
C VAL A 417 -47.14 12.99 4.51
N PHE A 418 -47.54 12.73 3.27
CA PHE A 418 -48.94 12.57 2.86
C PHE A 418 -49.22 11.23 2.14
N ASP A 419 -50.49 10.85 2.11
CA ASP A 419 -51.00 9.78 1.23
C ASP A 419 -51.16 10.27 -0.22
N GLU A 420 -51.02 9.38 -1.20
CA GLU A 420 -51.30 9.69 -2.62
C GLU A 420 -52.76 10.12 -2.84
N THR A 421 -53.68 9.65 -1.98
CA THR A 421 -55.09 10.02 -2.01
C THR A 421 -55.40 11.38 -1.35
N GLU A 422 -54.64 11.77 -0.32
CA GLU A 422 -54.81 13.06 0.39
C GLU A 422 -54.46 14.26 -0.51
N LEU A 423 -53.38 14.15 -1.29
CA LEU A 423 -52.91 15.19 -2.21
C LEU A 423 -53.81 15.32 -3.46
N ALA A 424 -54.43 14.22 -3.90
CA ALA A 424 -55.35 14.22 -5.04
C ALA A 424 -56.67 14.97 -4.74
N GLY A 425 -57.11 15.00 -3.48
CA GLY A 425 -58.32 15.71 -3.03
C GLY A 425 -58.15 17.22 -2.86
N THR A 426 -56.91 17.73 -2.82
CA THR A 426 -56.56 19.15 -2.60
C THR A 426 -56.12 19.90 -3.86
N ALA A 427 -56.21 19.25 -5.03
CA ALA A 427 -55.70 19.75 -6.32
C ALA A 427 -56.20 21.16 -6.73
N GLY A 428 -57.30 21.65 -6.16
CA GLY A 428 -57.82 23.01 -6.38
C GLY A 428 -56.98 24.15 -5.80
N GLN A 429 -56.07 23.88 -4.85
CA GLN A 429 -55.23 24.92 -4.21
C GLN A 429 -53.86 25.12 -4.88
N LEU A 430 -53.49 24.28 -5.87
CA LEU A 430 -52.19 24.32 -6.56
C LEU A 430 -52.08 25.39 -7.66
N ALA A 431 -53.08 26.27 -7.79
CA ALA A 431 -53.19 27.27 -8.86
C ALA A 431 -52.19 28.46 -8.75
N LEU A 432 -51.31 28.48 -7.75
CA LEU A 432 -50.29 29.53 -7.59
C LEU A 432 -49.01 29.29 -8.42
N PHE A 433 -48.83 28.12 -9.05
CA PHE A 433 -47.49 27.71 -9.50
C PHE A 433 -47.33 27.05 -10.91
N ALA A 434 -48.25 27.13 -11.90
CA ALA A 434 -47.93 26.63 -13.26
C ALA A 434 -48.81 27.11 -14.45
N PRO A 435 -48.22 27.29 -15.66
CA PRO A 435 -48.87 27.19 -16.97
C PRO A 435 -48.70 25.77 -17.62
N PRO A 436 -49.42 25.41 -18.71
CA PRO A 436 -49.76 24.01 -19.02
C PRO A 436 -48.78 23.30 -19.99
N LEU A 437 -48.56 21.99 -19.80
CA LEU A 437 -47.90 21.11 -20.79
C LEU A 437 -48.49 19.69 -20.86
N ARG A 438 -48.35 19.11 -22.07
CA ARG A 438 -48.92 17.84 -22.58
C ARG A 438 -48.15 16.58 -22.16
N SER A 439 -48.87 15.45 -22.20
CA SER A 439 -48.53 14.10 -21.72
C SER A 439 -48.02 13.11 -22.79
N ALA A 440 -47.22 12.12 -22.37
CA ALA A 440 -47.18 10.71 -22.85
C ALA A 440 -46.12 9.95 -22.00
N GLY A 441 -46.15 8.66 -21.68
CA GLY A 441 -46.99 7.49 -21.99
C GLY A 441 -46.17 6.23 -21.61
N ARG A 442 -46.74 5.29 -20.84
CA ARG A 442 -46.11 4.05 -20.34
C ARG A 442 -46.12 2.91 -21.36
N LYS A 443 -45.18 1.95 -21.27
CA LYS A 443 -45.42 0.52 -21.65
C LYS A 443 -44.52 -0.47 -20.87
N ARG A 444 -45.11 -1.65 -20.59
CA ARG A 444 -44.65 -2.82 -19.80
C ARG A 444 -43.73 -3.78 -20.59
N SER A 445 -43.01 -4.65 -19.87
CA SER A 445 -42.26 -5.81 -20.42
C SER A 445 -42.63 -7.15 -19.73
N ILE A 446 -42.36 -8.25 -20.45
CA ILE A 446 -42.73 -9.67 -20.22
C ILE A 446 -41.45 -10.48 -19.88
N GLY A 447 -41.53 -11.52 -19.02
CA GLY A 447 -40.43 -12.44 -18.67
C GLY A 447 -40.48 -13.80 -19.38
N PRO A 448 -39.43 -14.65 -19.30
CA PRO A 448 -39.60 -16.00 -18.71
C PRO A 448 -38.36 -16.67 -18.04
N ALA A 449 -38.66 -17.80 -17.35
CA ALA A 449 -37.94 -18.97 -16.81
C ALA A 449 -36.49 -19.28 -17.29
N GLY A 450 -35.58 -19.96 -16.57
CA GLY A 450 -35.60 -20.88 -15.41
C GLY A 450 -34.74 -22.12 -15.77
N LEU A 451 -33.72 -22.52 -15.00
CA LEU A 451 -33.01 -23.84 -15.05
C LEU A 451 -32.01 -24.02 -13.87
N ALA A 452 -31.83 -25.27 -13.43
CA ALA A 452 -31.30 -25.73 -12.13
C ALA A 452 -29.75 -25.77 -11.96
N LYS A 453 -29.29 -25.89 -10.70
CA LYS A 453 -27.88 -25.95 -10.24
C LYS A 453 -27.49 -27.33 -9.68
N PRO A 454 -26.20 -27.72 -9.74
CA PRO A 454 -25.58 -28.71 -8.85
C PRO A 454 -24.81 -28.07 -7.67
N SER A 455 -24.75 -28.79 -6.56
CA SER A 455 -24.20 -28.45 -5.24
C SER A 455 -22.70 -28.78 -5.07
N LEU A 456 -21.95 -27.97 -4.31
CA LEU A 456 -20.67 -28.36 -3.70
C LEU A 456 -20.49 -27.73 -2.30
N PRO A 457 -19.65 -28.32 -1.42
CA PRO A 457 -19.64 -28.16 0.03
C PRO A 457 -18.58 -27.18 0.55
N SER A 458 -18.73 -26.78 1.82
CA SER A 458 -17.93 -25.80 2.56
C SER A 458 -16.55 -26.36 2.97
N PRO A 459 -15.44 -25.58 2.91
CA PRO A 459 -14.12 -26.02 3.38
C PRO A 459 -13.85 -25.63 4.84
N ALA A 460 -13.33 -26.59 5.61
CA ALA A 460 -12.82 -26.40 6.96
C ALA A 460 -11.36 -25.93 6.93
N VAL A 461 -11.01 -25.07 7.88
CA VAL A 461 -9.67 -24.51 8.11
C VAL A 461 -8.84 -25.48 8.96
N ILE A 462 -7.62 -25.81 8.53
CA ILE A 462 -6.67 -26.67 9.27
C ILE A 462 -5.46 -25.85 9.73
N SER A 463 -5.16 -25.90 11.03
CA SER A 463 -3.92 -25.43 11.63
C SER A 463 -2.86 -26.54 11.62
N VAL A 464 -1.70 -26.32 11.00
CA VAL A 464 -0.61 -27.31 10.93
C VAL A 464 0.53 -26.90 11.87
N SER A 465 0.65 -27.54 13.05
CA SER A 465 1.75 -27.32 14.01
C SER A 465 2.63 -28.55 14.26
N SER A 466 2.38 -29.68 13.60
CA SER A 466 3.15 -30.93 13.75
C SER A 466 4.07 -31.21 12.58
N LEU A 467 5.29 -31.70 12.86
CA LEU A 467 6.22 -32.24 11.85
C LEU A 467 5.61 -33.48 11.17
N ASN A 468 5.76 -33.59 9.85
CA ASN A 468 5.37 -34.80 9.12
C ASN A 468 6.43 -35.92 9.28
N PRO A 469 6.12 -37.20 8.95
CA PRO A 469 7.05 -38.31 9.14
C PRO A 469 8.44 -38.13 8.49
N ARG A 470 8.51 -37.49 7.32
CA ARG A 470 9.78 -37.23 6.61
C ARG A 470 10.59 -36.14 7.30
N GLN A 471 9.93 -35.07 7.75
CA GLN A 471 10.57 -34.01 8.53
C GLN A 471 11.05 -34.55 9.89
N THR A 472 10.26 -35.40 10.54
CA THR A 472 10.64 -36.09 11.78
C THR A 472 11.87 -36.97 11.57
N ALA A 473 11.95 -37.71 10.45
CA ALA A 473 13.13 -38.50 10.11
C ALA A 473 14.39 -37.61 9.94
N VAL A 474 14.25 -36.46 9.24
CA VAL A 474 15.35 -35.48 9.09
C VAL A 474 15.77 -34.89 10.44
N VAL A 475 14.83 -34.53 11.30
CA VAL A 475 15.14 -33.98 12.63
C VAL A 475 15.76 -35.03 13.55
N ALA A 476 15.35 -36.29 13.43
CA ALA A 476 15.84 -37.39 14.26
C ALA A 476 17.13 -38.06 13.76
N SER A 477 17.53 -37.84 12.50
CA SER A 477 18.69 -38.51 11.92
C SER A 477 19.99 -38.17 12.67
N PRO A 478 20.72 -39.20 13.18
CA PRO A 478 22.01 -39.02 13.83
C PRO A 478 23.16 -38.94 12.82
N ALA A 479 22.87 -38.93 11.51
CA ALA A 479 23.90 -38.92 10.47
C ALA A 479 24.85 -37.73 10.61
N ARG A 480 26.15 -38.01 10.49
CA ARG A 480 27.19 -36.97 10.53
C ARG A 480 27.12 -36.05 9.30
N ARG A 481 26.66 -36.56 8.16
CA ARG A 481 26.46 -35.80 6.93
C ARG A 481 25.06 -36.06 6.43
N LEU A 482 24.24 -35.03 6.41
CA LEU A 482 22.84 -35.08 6.05
C LEU A 482 22.59 -34.03 4.97
N LEU A 483 22.11 -34.46 3.81
CA LEU A 483 21.68 -33.61 2.72
C LEU A 483 20.16 -33.75 2.56
N VAL A 484 19.45 -32.63 2.57
CA VAL A 484 18.00 -32.61 2.48
C VAL A 484 17.59 -31.89 1.21
N GLN A 485 16.97 -32.63 0.29
CA GLN A 485 16.26 -32.04 -0.83
C GLN A 485 14.91 -31.53 -0.33
N ALA A 486 14.68 -30.22 -0.40
CA ALA A 486 13.48 -29.58 0.12
C ALA A 486 12.92 -28.56 -0.86
N GLY A 487 11.91 -28.99 -1.63
CA GLY A 487 11.22 -28.14 -2.60
C GLY A 487 10.51 -26.92 -1.99
N PRO A 488 9.97 -26.01 -2.80
CA PRO A 488 9.27 -24.83 -2.29
C PRO A 488 8.09 -25.25 -1.43
N GLY A 489 7.84 -24.54 -0.33
CA GLY A 489 6.70 -24.79 0.56
C GLY A 489 6.73 -26.12 1.32
N THR A 490 7.84 -26.88 1.30
CA THR A 490 7.94 -28.19 1.98
C THR A 490 8.29 -28.12 3.47
N GLY A 491 8.36 -26.91 4.02
CA GLY A 491 8.78 -26.68 5.39
C GLY A 491 10.29 -26.76 5.60
N LYS A 492 11.11 -26.44 4.58
CA LYS A 492 12.58 -26.36 4.65
C LYS A 492 13.08 -25.62 5.90
N THR A 493 12.69 -24.36 6.03
CA THR A 493 13.09 -23.49 7.15
C THR A 493 12.57 -24.01 8.48
N HIS A 494 11.34 -24.53 8.52
CA HIS A 494 10.78 -25.14 9.73
C HIS A 494 11.57 -26.37 10.17
N THR A 495 11.93 -27.24 9.24
CA THR A 495 12.74 -28.45 9.49
C THR A 495 14.15 -28.09 9.97
N LEU A 496 14.79 -27.11 9.33
CA LEU A 496 16.08 -26.56 9.77
C LEU A 496 15.99 -26.03 11.21
N VAL A 497 14.98 -25.22 11.53
CA VAL A 497 14.78 -24.66 12.88
C VAL A 497 14.56 -25.76 13.92
N GLN A 498 13.73 -26.76 13.65
CA GLN A 498 13.47 -27.85 14.59
C GLN A 498 14.72 -28.73 14.81
N ARG A 499 15.50 -28.99 13.75
CA ARG A 499 16.78 -29.70 13.88
C ARG A 499 17.77 -28.90 14.72
N LEU A 500 17.89 -27.59 14.48
CA LEU A 500 18.77 -26.72 15.28
C LEU A 500 18.34 -26.68 16.75
N ARG A 501 17.05 -26.56 17.06
CA ARG A 501 16.53 -26.64 18.43
C ARG A 501 16.96 -27.93 19.13
N ARG A 502 16.78 -29.07 18.45
CA ARG A 502 17.20 -30.37 18.98
C ARG A 502 18.71 -30.42 19.22
N VAL A 503 19.52 -30.11 18.21
CA VAL A 503 20.99 -30.21 18.34
C VAL A 503 21.52 -29.29 19.42
N LEU A 504 20.99 -28.06 19.52
CA LEU A 504 21.39 -27.11 20.56
C LEU A 504 20.97 -27.59 21.96
N ALA A 505 19.89 -28.37 22.10
CA ALA A 505 19.48 -28.96 23.37
C ALA A 505 20.32 -30.20 23.73
N GLU A 506 20.67 -31.04 22.75
CA GLU A 506 21.39 -32.30 22.96
C GLU A 506 22.91 -32.15 23.09
N SER A 507 23.50 -31.10 22.49
CA SER A 507 24.94 -30.87 22.49
C SER A 507 25.31 -29.45 22.92
N PRO A 508 26.25 -29.28 23.87
CA PRO A 508 26.76 -27.97 24.26
C PRO A 508 27.80 -27.40 23.27
N GLY A 509 28.13 -28.13 22.20
CA GLY A 509 29.14 -27.71 21.22
C GLY A 509 28.72 -26.50 20.35
N PRO A 510 29.67 -25.92 19.60
CA PRO A 510 29.39 -24.85 18.66
C PRO A 510 28.45 -25.28 17.51
N CYS A 511 27.71 -24.33 16.96
CA CYS A 511 26.83 -24.53 15.82
C CYS A 511 26.93 -23.33 14.88
N THR A 512 27.18 -23.60 13.60
CA THR A 512 27.30 -22.62 12.54
C THR A 512 26.19 -22.81 11.53
N VAL A 513 25.41 -21.77 11.26
CA VAL A 513 24.35 -21.75 10.24
C VAL A 513 24.69 -20.71 9.18
N ILE A 514 24.87 -21.18 7.96
CA ILE A 514 25.18 -20.36 6.79
C ILE A 514 23.94 -20.23 5.92
N THR A 515 23.55 -18.99 5.62
CA THR A 515 22.47 -18.64 4.68
C THR A 515 23.01 -17.88 3.47
N PHE A 516 22.23 -17.79 2.40
CA PHE A 516 22.62 -17.02 1.22
C PHE A 516 22.45 -15.50 1.40
N THR A 517 21.47 -15.07 2.19
CA THR A 517 21.16 -13.64 2.41
C THR A 517 21.13 -13.30 3.90
N ASN A 518 21.44 -12.04 4.23
CA ASN A 518 21.33 -11.52 5.60
C ASN A 518 19.90 -11.63 6.12
N ARG A 519 18.92 -11.38 5.24
CA ARG A 519 17.49 -11.52 5.57
C ARG A 519 17.11 -12.94 6.01
N ALA A 520 17.61 -13.97 5.33
CA ALA A 520 17.36 -15.35 5.75
C ALA A 520 18.02 -15.67 7.10
N ALA A 521 19.18 -15.08 7.40
CA ALA A 521 19.82 -15.18 8.70
C ALA A 521 19.00 -14.52 9.81
N ASP A 522 18.48 -13.30 9.57
CA ASP A 522 17.64 -12.58 10.53
C ASP A 522 16.32 -13.31 10.80
N GLU A 523 15.72 -13.89 9.75
CA GLU A 523 14.52 -14.71 9.88
C GLU A 523 14.75 -15.96 10.74
N LEU A 524 15.87 -16.65 10.54
CA LEU A 524 16.23 -17.81 11.34
C LEU A 524 16.45 -17.46 12.81
N ARG A 525 17.15 -16.34 13.09
CA ARG A 525 17.33 -15.84 14.47
C ARG A 525 15.98 -15.60 15.14
N ARG A 526 15.06 -14.92 14.45
CA ARG A 526 13.71 -14.62 14.95
C ARG A 526 12.91 -15.89 15.25
N ARG A 527 12.98 -16.91 14.39
CA ARG A 527 12.27 -18.19 14.58
C ARG A 527 12.84 -19.06 15.71
N LEU A 528 14.13 -18.97 15.96
CA LEU A 528 14.78 -19.65 17.08
C LEU A 528 14.45 -18.97 18.42
N GLY A 529 14.21 -17.65 18.41
CA GLY A 529 13.75 -16.89 19.57
C GLY A 529 14.69 -17.08 20.77
N ASP A 530 14.12 -17.45 21.92
CA ASP A 530 14.87 -17.65 23.18
C ASP A 530 15.99 -18.68 23.07
N VAL A 531 15.87 -19.67 22.19
CA VAL A 531 16.92 -20.69 21.98
C VAL A 531 18.18 -20.07 21.39
N ALA A 532 18.03 -19.09 20.49
CA ALA A 532 19.17 -18.37 19.95
C ALA A 532 19.83 -17.48 21.01
N ALA A 533 19.03 -16.80 21.84
CA ALA A 533 19.54 -15.96 22.92
C ALA A 533 20.30 -16.77 23.99
N ALA A 534 19.77 -17.93 24.39
CA ALA A 534 20.43 -18.82 25.34
C ALA A 534 21.71 -19.47 24.80
N ALA A 535 21.89 -19.51 23.47
CA ALA A 535 23.05 -20.11 22.80
C ALA A 535 23.97 -19.08 22.13
N GLU A 536 23.84 -17.79 22.44
CA GLU A 536 24.51 -16.69 21.73
C GLU A 536 26.03 -16.86 21.60
N THR A 537 26.69 -17.40 22.62
CA THR A 537 28.16 -17.60 22.64
C THR A 537 28.65 -18.77 21.78
N ARG A 538 27.75 -19.68 21.38
CA ARG A 538 28.08 -20.91 20.63
C ARG A 538 27.33 -21.07 19.32
N LEU A 539 26.39 -20.18 18.99
CA LEU A 539 25.60 -20.22 17.77
C LEU A 539 25.99 -19.06 16.84
N PHE A 540 26.57 -19.39 15.69
CA PHE A 540 26.75 -18.44 14.60
C PHE A 540 25.62 -18.60 13.58
N ILE A 541 24.96 -17.50 13.20
CA ILE A 541 24.03 -17.45 12.07
C ILE A 541 24.49 -16.28 11.18
N GLY A 542 24.68 -16.51 9.89
CA GLY A 542 25.10 -15.45 8.96
C GLY A 542 25.29 -15.95 7.54
N THR A 543 25.84 -15.10 6.67
CA THR A 543 26.19 -15.48 5.29
C THR A 543 27.58 -16.09 5.21
N PHE A 544 27.94 -16.67 4.05
CA PHE A 544 29.30 -17.15 3.79
C PHE A 544 30.37 -16.07 4.07
N HIS A 545 30.15 -14.85 3.57
CA HIS A 545 31.05 -13.73 3.83
C HIS A 545 31.07 -13.34 5.31
N GLY A 546 29.92 -13.30 5.97
CA GLY A 546 29.82 -13.00 7.39
C GLY A 546 30.57 -14.01 8.27
N TYR A 547 30.45 -15.30 7.97
CA TYR A 547 31.17 -16.38 8.65
C TYR A 547 32.68 -16.26 8.47
N CYS A 548 33.14 -16.03 7.23
CA CYS A 548 34.56 -15.89 6.95
C CYS A 548 35.15 -14.65 7.62
N LEU A 549 34.47 -13.51 7.55
CA LEU A 549 34.88 -12.28 8.23
C LEU A 549 34.91 -12.44 9.75
N HIS A 550 33.94 -13.15 10.34
CA HIS A 550 33.91 -13.44 11.78
C HIS A 550 35.20 -14.12 12.24
N TRP A 551 35.67 -15.12 11.50
CA TRP A 551 36.92 -15.82 11.81
C TRP A 551 38.17 -15.02 11.46
N LEU A 552 38.23 -14.42 10.26
CA LEU A 552 39.38 -13.62 9.84
C LEU A 552 39.65 -12.46 10.81
N ARG A 553 38.60 -11.79 11.29
CA ARG A 553 38.70 -10.70 12.26
C ARG A 553 39.26 -11.10 13.62
N ARG A 554 39.16 -12.38 13.98
CA ARG A 554 39.74 -12.94 15.22
C ARG A 554 41.25 -13.08 15.13
N PHE A 555 41.79 -13.22 13.92
CA PHE A 555 43.24 -13.34 13.69
C PHE A 555 43.88 -11.99 13.32
N GLN A 556 43.13 -11.09 12.67
CA GLN A 556 43.60 -9.75 12.29
C GLN A 556 42.44 -8.76 12.18
N PRO A 557 42.56 -7.51 12.68
CA PRO A 557 41.52 -6.48 12.47
C PRO A 557 41.45 -6.11 10.99
N LEU A 558 40.33 -6.43 10.34
CA LEU A 558 40.14 -6.24 8.90
C LEU A 558 38.86 -5.45 8.57
N GLN A 559 39.00 -4.52 7.64
CA GLN A 559 37.90 -3.78 7.00
C GLN A 559 37.67 -4.27 5.56
N VAL A 560 36.43 -4.25 5.07
CA VAL A 560 36.11 -4.76 3.72
C VAL A 560 36.21 -3.63 2.69
N ALA A 561 36.97 -3.86 1.62
CA ALA A 561 37.04 -2.98 0.47
C ALA A 561 35.87 -3.27 -0.50
N GLY A 562 34.92 -2.34 -0.59
CA GLY A 562 33.84 -2.38 -1.58
C GLY A 562 34.29 -1.99 -2.99
N PRO A 563 33.38 -2.00 -4.00
CA PRO A 563 33.71 -1.72 -5.40
C PRO A 563 34.43 -0.39 -5.64
N GLU A 564 34.03 0.67 -4.93
CA GLU A 564 34.66 1.99 -5.03
C GLU A 564 36.10 2.00 -4.50
N LEU A 565 36.33 1.35 -3.35
CA LEU A 565 37.68 1.21 -2.78
C LEU A 565 38.56 0.33 -3.66
N ARG A 566 38.04 -0.79 -4.18
CA ARG A 566 38.75 -1.63 -5.15
C ARG A 566 39.23 -0.78 -6.33
N ARG A 567 38.31 -0.03 -6.96
CA ARG A 567 38.65 0.85 -8.10
C ARG A 567 39.75 1.85 -7.71
N TRP A 568 39.65 2.46 -6.53
CA TRP A 568 40.63 3.44 -6.05
C TRP A 568 42.03 2.83 -5.89
N PHE A 569 42.17 1.65 -5.29
CA PHE A 569 43.46 0.98 -5.13
C PHE A 569 44.07 0.56 -6.47
N LEU A 570 43.26 0.00 -7.38
CA LEU A 570 43.74 -0.37 -8.71
C LEU A 570 44.27 0.83 -9.50
N LEU A 571 43.62 1.98 -9.35
CA LEU A 571 44.07 3.23 -9.97
C LEU A 571 45.46 3.65 -9.48
N ARG A 572 45.77 3.47 -8.18
CA ARG A 572 47.06 3.84 -7.56
C ARG A 572 48.19 2.89 -7.93
N LEU A 573 47.88 1.60 -7.99
CA LEU A 573 48.86 0.57 -8.32
C LEU A 573 49.24 0.57 -9.78
N ARG A 574 48.26 0.86 -10.65
CA ARG A 574 48.43 0.88 -12.10
C ARG A 574 48.00 2.22 -12.66
N PRO A 575 48.70 3.34 -12.35
CA PRO A 575 48.36 4.71 -12.75
C PRO A 575 48.55 4.99 -14.25
N GLU A 576 48.86 3.97 -15.05
CA GLU A 576 48.93 4.03 -16.51
C GLU A 576 47.68 3.47 -17.21
N LEU A 577 46.88 2.60 -16.55
CA LEU A 577 45.73 1.93 -17.18
C LEU A 577 44.52 2.85 -17.41
N SER A 578 43.75 2.65 -18.48
CA SER A 578 42.49 3.38 -18.74
C SER A 578 41.34 2.86 -17.86
N THR A 579 40.24 3.61 -17.75
CA THR A 579 39.05 3.18 -16.97
C THR A 579 38.49 1.83 -17.43
N THR A 580 38.41 1.60 -18.75
CA THR A 580 37.98 0.32 -19.31
C THR A 580 38.96 -0.80 -18.99
N ALA A 581 40.26 -0.52 -19.05
CA ALA A 581 41.31 -1.48 -18.70
C ALA A 581 41.31 -1.80 -17.19
N LEU A 582 41.00 -0.82 -16.33
CA LEU A 582 40.82 -1.03 -14.89
C LEU A 582 39.58 -1.86 -14.58
N ALA A 583 38.46 -1.65 -15.28
CA ALA A 583 37.28 -2.50 -15.15
C ALA A 583 37.57 -3.93 -15.60
N ALA A 584 38.28 -4.11 -16.71
CA ALA A 584 38.74 -5.42 -17.17
C ALA A 584 39.73 -6.06 -16.20
N LEU A 585 40.65 -5.29 -15.61
CA LEU A 585 41.54 -5.77 -14.54
C LEU A 585 40.75 -6.17 -13.30
N SER A 586 39.77 -5.38 -12.86
CA SER A 586 38.88 -5.71 -11.74
C SER A 586 38.13 -7.02 -11.99
N GLN A 587 37.61 -7.23 -13.20
CA GLN A 587 36.95 -8.48 -13.57
C GLN A 587 37.92 -9.66 -13.56
N ARG A 588 39.14 -9.49 -14.09
CA ARG A 588 40.20 -10.51 -14.04
C ARG A 588 40.64 -10.82 -12.60
N LEU A 589 40.70 -9.83 -11.72
CA LEU A 589 40.98 -10.03 -10.29
C LEU A 589 39.88 -10.86 -9.63
N SER A 590 38.59 -10.57 -9.90
CA SER A 590 37.49 -11.41 -9.42
C SER A 590 37.60 -12.86 -9.91
N GLN A 591 37.97 -13.06 -11.18
CA GLN A 591 38.22 -14.40 -11.73
C GLN A 591 39.42 -15.08 -11.05
N LYS A 592 40.50 -14.34 -10.79
CA LYS A 592 41.69 -14.82 -10.10
C LYS A 592 41.40 -15.21 -8.65
N PHE A 593 40.69 -14.38 -7.89
CA PHE A 593 40.23 -14.71 -6.54
C PHE A 593 39.38 -15.99 -6.53
N ALA A 594 38.47 -16.13 -7.51
CA ALA A 594 37.67 -17.34 -7.66
C ALA A 594 38.54 -18.58 -7.96
N ALA A 595 39.52 -18.47 -8.88
CA ALA A 595 40.41 -19.56 -9.25
C ALA A 595 41.35 -19.99 -8.11
N VAL A 596 41.90 -19.03 -7.37
CA VAL A 596 42.70 -19.29 -6.15
C VAL A 596 41.85 -20.02 -5.11
N GLY A 597 40.60 -19.58 -4.91
CA GLY A 597 39.68 -20.24 -3.99
C GLY A 597 39.28 -21.65 -4.41
N SER A 598 39.14 -21.94 -5.71
CA SER A 598 38.75 -23.27 -6.20
C SER A 598 39.92 -24.24 -6.41
N GLY A 599 41.17 -23.77 -6.34
CA GLY A 599 42.36 -24.58 -6.59
C GLY A 599 42.58 -24.93 -8.06
N THR A 600 42.03 -24.14 -8.98
CA THR A 600 42.16 -24.37 -10.43
C THR A 600 43.52 -23.89 -10.94
N VAL A 601 44.26 -24.73 -11.69
CA VAL A 601 45.54 -24.35 -12.29
C VAL A 601 45.31 -23.39 -13.46
N LEU A 602 45.93 -22.22 -13.39
CA LEU A 602 45.86 -21.13 -14.36
C LEU A 602 46.85 -21.37 -15.51
N HIS A 603 46.48 -21.02 -16.75
CA HIS A 603 47.27 -21.22 -17.97
C HIS A 603 48.40 -20.17 -18.10
N ALA A 604 49.46 -20.51 -18.87
CA ALA A 604 50.70 -19.73 -18.97
C ALA A 604 50.58 -18.27 -19.49
N ALA A 605 49.42 -17.86 -20.03
CA ALA A 605 49.16 -16.47 -20.42
C ALA A 605 48.83 -15.54 -19.23
N GLU A 606 48.68 -16.09 -18.01
CA GLU A 606 48.19 -15.39 -16.81
C GLU A 606 49.34 -14.94 -15.85
N VAL A 607 50.60 -15.03 -16.29
CA VAL A 607 51.81 -14.76 -15.48
C VAL A 607 52.05 -13.27 -15.22
N GLU A 608 51.66 -12.36 -16.14
CA GLU A 608 51.74 -10.90 -15.91
C GLU A 608 50.72 -10.41 -14.86
N ASP A 609 49.58 -11.09 -14.74
CA ASP A 609 48.50 -10.73 -13.83
C ASP A 609 48.77 -11.13 -12.37
N ASP A 610 49.69 -12.08 -12.12
CA ASP A 610 50.09 -12.45 -10.74
C ASP A 610 50.84 -11.33 -10.01
N SER A 611 51.64 -10.54 -10.72
CA SER A 611 52.33 -9.38 -10.14
C SER A 611 51.34 -8.28 -9.72
N ALA A 612 50.34 -7.99 -10.57
CA ALA A 612 49.30 -7.00 -10.27
C ALA A 612 48.37 -7.47 -9.15
N PHE A 613 48.02 -8.76 -9.13
CA PHE A 613 47.24 -9.39 -8.06
C PHE A 613 47.99 -9.35 -6.71
N ALA A 614 49.29 -9.70 -6.71
CA ALA A 614 50.12 -9.65 -5.50
C ALA A 614 50.30 -8.22 -4.99
N ALA A 615 50.57 -7.26 -5.87
CA ALA A 615 50.69 -5.84 -5.51
C ALA A 615 49.36 -5.28 -4.95
N TYR A 616 48.22 -5.67 -5.52
CA TYR A 616 46.89 -5.32 -5.02
C TYR A 616 46.63 -5.88 -3.63
N GLY A 617 46.89 -7.18 -3.43
CA GLY A 617 46.77 -7.81 -2.12
C GLY A 617 47.67 -7.15 -1.07
N ALA A 618 48.92 -6.82 -1.42
CA ALA A 618 49.86 -6.15 -0.52
C ALA A 618 49.41 -4.74 -0.13
N ALA A 619 48.87 -3.96 -1.08
CA ALA A 619 48.36 -2.62 -0.82
C ALA A 619 47.14 -2.62 0.11
N LEU A 620 46.21 -3.57 -0.08
CA LEU A 620 45.08 -3.74 0.85
C LEU A 620 45.57 -4.16 2.24
N ALA A 621 46.49 -5.13 2.31
CA ALA A 621 47.03 -5.62 3.58
C ALA A 621 47.73 -4.52 4.39
N ALA A 622 48.45 -3.61 3.74
CA ALA A 622 49.11 -2.47 4.38
C ALA A 622 48.14 -1.52 5.09
N GLU A 623 46.89 -1.44 4.64
CA GLU A 623 45.83 -0.63 5.27
C GLU A 623 44.87 -1.46 6.14
N GLY A 624 45.15 -2.74 6.39
CA GLY A 624 44.25 -3.63 7.12
C GLY A 624 42.92 -3.87 6.41
N LEU A 625 42.92 -3.84 5.07
CA LEU A 625 41.76 -4.07 4.22
C LEU A 625 41.77 -5.48 3.63
N ILE A 626 40.58 -6.01 3.36
CA ILE A 626 40.37 -7.23 2.58
C ILE A 626 39.33 -6.98 1.49
N ASP A 627 39.60 -7.51 0.30
CA ASP A 627 38.68 -7.42 -0.82
C ASP A 627 37.46 -8.35 -0.62
N LEU A 628 36.26 -7.93 -1.04
CA LEU A 628 35.04 -8.74 -0.93
C LEU A 628 35.19 -10.14 -1.55
N ASP A 629 35.82 -10.25 -2.72
CA ASP A 629 36.01 -11.53 -3.43
C ASP A 629 37.11 -12.40 -2.78
N ASP A 630 37.99 -11.81 -1.96
CA ASP A 630 39.08 -12.52 -1.26
C ASP A 630 38.65 -13.11 0.08
N ILE A 631 37.54 -12.66 0.66
CA ILE A 631 37.09 -13.09 2.00
C ILE A 631 36.98 -14.62 2.13
N ILE A 632 36.35 -15.28 1.15
CA ILE A 632 36.13 -16.73 1.18
C ILE A 632 37.42 -17.49 0.83
N PRO A 633 38.13 -17.17 -0.29
CA PRO A 633 39.43 -17.76 -0.59
C PRO A 633 40.45 -17.66 0.55
N ARG A 634 40.53 -16.51 1.22
CA ARG A 634 41.48 -16.27 2.32
C ARG A 634 41.25 -17.22 3.50
N LEU A 635 40.00 -17.41 3.91
CA LEU A 635 39.70 -18.36 4.98
C LEU A 635 39.97 -19.80 4.54
N LEU A 636 39.64 -20.14 3.29
CA LEU A 636 39.88 -21.47 2.75
C LEU A 636 41.37 -21.82 2.70
N ALA A 637 42.23 -20.87 2.31
CA ALA A 637 43.68 -21.04 2.36
C ALA A 637 44.17 -21.34 3.79
N LEU A 638 43.66 -20.62 4.80
CA LEU A 638 43.97 -20.90 6.21
C LEU A 638 43.53 -22.30 6.65
N LEU A 639 42.44 -22.83 6.11
CA LEU A 639 41.95 -24.18 6.43
C LEU A 639 42.77 -25.29 5.77
N GLN A 640 43.40 -25.01 4.61
CA GLN A 640 44.23 -25.95 3.86
C GLN A 640 45.65 -26.09 4.44
N ASP A 641 46.21 -25.02 5.03
CA ASP A 641 47.54 -25.02 5.66
C ASP A 641 47.62 -25.90 6.94
N ALA A 642 46.47 -26.42 7.42
CA ALA A 642 46.35 -27.33 8.58
C ALA A 642 47.04 -26.83 9.89
N GLY A 643 47.34 -25.53 9.98
CA GLY A 643 47.99 -24.89 11.12
C GLY A 643 47.08 -24.74 12.36
N ALA A 644 47.58 -24.00 13.36
CA ALA A 644 46.84 -23.75 14.60
C ALA A 644 45.50 -23.01 14.35
N ALA A 645 45.47 -22.05 13.41
CA ALA A 645 44.27 -21.33 13.04
C ALA A 645 43.20 -22.27 12.45
N ALA A 646 43.58 -23.20 11.57
CA ALA A 646 42.66 -24.18 10.99
C ALA A 646 41.97 -25.04 12.06
N ARG A 647 42.74 -25.49 13.06
CA ARG A 647 42.20 -26.26 14.20
C ARG A 647 41.19 -25.46 15.01
N VAL A 648 41.51 -24.21 15.32
CA VAL A 648 40.61 -23.31 16.07
C VAL A 648 39.31 -23.06 15.31
N ILE A 649 39.40 -22.77 14.00
CA ILE A 649 38.22 -22.54 13.15
C ILE A 649 37.36 -23.80 13.13
N ARG A 650 37.94 -24.97 12.79
CA ARG A 650 37.20 -26.24 12.68
C ARG A 650 36.54 -26.65 14.00
N GLN A 651 37.21 -26.44 15.14
CA GLN A 651 36.62 -26.67 16.47
C GLN A 651 35.48 -25.70 16.77
N GLY A 652 35.66 -24.42 16.42
CA GLY A 652 34.65 -23.39 16.61
C GLY A 652 33.47 -23.47 15.65
N THR A 653 33.59 -24.15 14.51
CA THR A 653 32.47 -24.39 13.57
C THR A 653 31.43 -25.31 14.19
N GLY A 654 31.88 -26.40 14.83
CA GLY A 654 31.02 -27.43 15.40
C GLY A 654 30.08 -28.07 14.36
N LEU A 655 28.76 -27.99 14.55
CA LEU A 655 27.80 -28.38 13.50
C LEU A 655 27.81 -27.33 12.37
N LEU A 656 28.01 -27.74 11.12
CA LEU A 656 27.84 -26.88 9.95
C LEU A 656 26.48 -27.11 9.30
N ALA A 657 25.57 -26.14 9.41
CA ALA A 657 24.30 -26.10 8.71
C ALA A 657 24.36 -25.11 7.53
N VAL A 658 23.95 -25.52 6.33
CA VAL A 658 23.93 -24.69 5.12
C VAL A 658 22.54 -24.72 4.49
N ASP A 659 21.91 -23.55 4.37
CA ASP A 659 20.63 -23.35 3.67
C ASP A 659 20.86 -22.85 2.24
N GLU A 660 19.87 -23.06 1.36
CA GLU A 660 19.92 -22.75 -0.08
C GLU A 660 21.13 -23.36 -0.80
N PHE A 661 21.45 -24.63 -0.48
CA PHE A 661 22.66 -25.30 -0.97
C PHE A 661 22.77 -25.37 -2.51
N GLN A 662 21.66 -25.22 -3.23
CA GLN A 662 21.65 -25.17 -4.70
C GLN A 662 22.26 -23.88 -5.29
N ASP A 663 22.38 -22.81 -4.51
CA ASP A 663 22.91 -21.51 -4.97
C ASP A 663 24.41 -21.36 -4.67
N VAL A 664 25.07 -22.44 -4.25
CA VAL A 664 26.49 -22.46 -3.90
C VAL A 664 27.34 -22.39 -5.17
N ASN A 665 28.42 -21.59 -5.13
CA ASN A 665 29.43 -21.55 -6.18
C ASN A 665 30.66 -22.43 -5.85
N ALA A 666 31.61 -22.53 -6.78
CA ALA A 666 32.78 -23.41 -6.64
C ALA A 666 33.61 -23.15 -5.35
N VAL A 667 33.88 -21.89 -5.02
CA VAL A 667 34.70 -21.51 -3.86
C VAL A 667 33.93 -21.78 -2.55
N GLN A 668 32.64 -21.46 -2.52
CA GLN A 668 31.78 -21.75 -1.37
C GLN A 668 31.65 -23.26 -1.13
N TYR A 669 31.49 -24.06 -2.19
CA TYR A 669 31.47 -25.51 -2.09
C TYR A 669 32.81 -26.05 -1.54
N ALA A 670 33.94 -25.54 -2.04
CA ALA A 670 35.26 -25.92 -1.54
C ALA A 670 35.42 -25.62 -0.04
N LEU A 671 34.90 -24.49 0.44
CA LEU A 671 34.85 -24.16 1.87
C LEU A 671 33.98 -25.13 2.66
N VAL A 672 32.75 -25.41 2.21
CA VAL A 672 31.85 -26.37 2.87
C VAL A 672 32.50 -27.75 2.94
N ARG A 673 33.08 -28.23 1.84
CA ARG A 673 33.77 -29.51 1.75
C ARG A 673 34.91 -29.59 2.76
N SER A 674 35.76 -28.56 2.83
CA SER A 674 36.87 -28.50 3.78
C SER A 674 36.39 -28.52 5.24
N LEU A 675 35.35 -27.76 5.59
CA LEU A 675 34.81 -27.78 6.94
C LEU A 675 34.16 -29.13 7.30
N ALA A 676 33.46 -29.75 6.35
CA ALA A 676 32.75 -31.03 6.51
C ALA A 676 33.67 -32.26 6.71
N GLU A 677 34.99 -32.11 6.57
CA GLU A 677 35.96 -33.14 6.94
C GLU A 677 35.93 -33.42 8.45
N THR A 678 35.77 -32.36 9.26
CA THR A 678 35.82 -32.42 10.72
C THR A 678 34.46 -32.14 11.35
N SER A 679 33.73 -31.16 10.82
CA SER A 679 32.40 -30.74 11.28
C SER A 679 31.30 -31.66 10.71
N PRO A 680 30.31 -32.10 11.51
CA PRO A 680 29.08 -32.66 10.96
C PRO A 680 28.39 -31.66 10.01
N LEU A 681 27.87 -32.14 8.90
CA LEU A 681 27.23 -31.33 7.86
C LEU A 681 25.72 -31.56 7.82
N PHE A 682 24.95 -30.49 7.86
CA PHE A 682 23.53 -30.45 7.53
C PHE A 682 23.31 -29.47 6.38
N ALA A 683 23.14 -29.96 5.16
CA ALA A 683 22.85 -29.12 4.00
C ALA A 683 21.39 -29.29 3.58
N ILE A 684 20.71 -28.20 3.23
CA ILE A 684 19.33 -28.23 2.75
C ILE A 684 19.15 -27.28 1.56
N GLY A 685 18.45 -27.73 0.53
CA GLY A 685 18.28 -26.96 -0.69
C GLY A 685 17.38 -27.64 -1.73
N ASP A 686 17.19 -26.97 -2.85
CA ASP A 686 16.38 -27.47 -3.97
C ASP A 686 17.00 -27.07 -5.31
N PRO A 687 17.60 -28.01 -6.06
CA PRO A 687 18.17 -27.74 -7.39
C PRO A 687 17.18 -27.08 -8.37
N ASP A 688 15.88 -27.36 -8.25
CA ASP A 688 14.84 -26.76 -9.09
C ASP A 688 14.62 -25.26 -8.80
N GLN A 689 15.20 -24.73 -7.72
CA GLN A 689 15.20 -23.31 -7.35
C GLN A 689 16.56 -22.60 -7.57
N ALA A 690 17.50 -23.20 -8.31
CA ALA A 690 18.77 -22.58 -8.66
C ALA A 690 18.60 -21.55 -9.79
N ILE A 691 18.65 -20.26 -9.45
CA ILE A 691 18.34 -19.12 -10.34
C ILE A 691 19.39 -17.99 -10.30
N TYR A 692 20.58 -18.26 -9.74
CA TYR A 692 21.66 -17.27 -9.60
C TYR A 692 22.91 -17.66 -10.41
N SER A 693 22.76 -18.30 -11.58
CA SER A 693 23.92 -18.74 -12.38
C SER A 693 24.82 -17.56 -12.80
N PHE A 694 24.21 -16.38 -13.02
CA PHE A 694 24.92 -15.14 -13.32
C PHE A 694 25.82 -14.65 -12.18
N ARG A 695 25.69 -15.19 -10.96
CA ARG A 695 26.59 -14.99 -9.82
C ARG A 695 27.59 -16.14 -9.62
N GLY A 696 27.66 -17.06 -10.57
CA GLY A 696 28.53 -18.24 -10.53
C GLY A 696 27.98 -19.41 -9.69
N ALA A 697 26.71 -19.36 -9.27
CA ALA A 697 26.06 -20.48 -8.61
C ALA A 697 25.80 -21.62 -9.61
N ASP A 698 26.04 -22.86 -9.21
CA ASP A 698 25.84 -24.02 -10.07
C ASP A 698 25.12 -25.15 -9.32
N PRO A 699 23.91 -25.55 -9.74
CA PRO A 699 23.20 -26.67 -9.10
C PRO A 699 23.98 -27.99 -9.18
N ALA A 700 24.98 -28.12 -10.07
CA ALA A 700 25.88 -29.28 -10.14
C ALA A 700 26.57 -29.57 -8.79
N PHE A 701 26.82 -28.57 -7.95
CA PHE A 701 27.43 -28.77 -6.63
C PHE A 701 26.53 -29.51 -5.64
N PHE A 702 25.20 -29.46 -5.83
CA PHE A 702 24.27 -30.27 -5.06
C PHE A 702 24.50 -31.77 -5.32
N TYR A 703 24.65 -32.15 -6.60
CA TYR A 703 24.92 -33.53 -7.01
C TYR A 703 26.35 -33.96 -6.67
N ARG A 704 27.33 -33.09 -6.88
CA ARG A 704 28.73 -33.34 -6.51
C ARG A 704 28.89 -33.63 -5.02
N CYS A 705 28.12 -32.98 -4.16
CA CYS A 705 28.09 -33.26 -2.72
C CYS A 705 27.66 -34.71 -2.44
N ILE A 706 26.68 -35.24 -3.18
CA ILE A 706 26.22 -36.62 -3.07
C ILE A 706 27.35 -37.58 -3.43
N GLU A 707 28.01 -37.33 -4.57
CA GLU A 707 29.09 -38.17 -5.10
C GLU A 707 30.36 -38.14 -4.23
N GLU A 708 30.79 -36.95 -3.78
CA GLU A 708 32.07 -36.78 -3.09
C GLU A 708 31.98 -37.01 -1.58
N LEU A 709 30.89 -36.60 -0.92
CA LEU A 709 30.77 -36.64 0.54
C LEU A 709 29.91 -37.79 1.08
N GLY A 710 29.15 -38.47 0.21
CA GLY A 710 28.26 -39.59 0.56
C GLY A 710 27.31 -39.30 1.73
N PRO A 711 26.56 -38.17 1.75
CA PRO A 711 25.63 -37.86 2.83
C PRO A 711 24.41 -38.79 2.84
N GLU A 712 23.79 -38.94 4.00
CA GLU A 712 22.43 -39.47 4.08
C GLU A 712 21.49 -38.49 3.37
N LEU A 713 20.72 -38.97 2.38
CA LEU A 713 19.84 -38.14 1.56
C LEU A 713 18.39 -38.30 2.01
N HIS A 714 17.73 -37.19 2.31
CA HIS A 714 16.28 -37.15 2.56
C HIS A 714 15.60 -36.19 1.59
N ALA A 715 14.40 -36.55 1.15
CA ALA A 715 13.57 -35.69 0.30
C ALA A 715 12.28 -35.28 1.03
N LEU A 716 12.09 -33.97 1.20
CA LEU A 716 10.84 -33.38 1.67
C LEU A 716 9.94 -33.11 0.46
N THR A 717 8.91 -33.93 0.30
CA THR A 717 8.09 -33.96 -0.92
C THR A 717 6.71 -33.37 -0.74
N CYS A 718 6.29 -33.05 0.48
CA CYS A 718 4.96 -32.53 0.76
C CYS A 718 4.99 -31.00 0.84
N ASN A 719 4.35 -30.31 -0.11
CA ASN A 719 4.21 -28.85 -0.14
C ASN A 719 2.95 -28.42 0.62
N TYR A 720 3.11 -27.54 1.60
CA TYR A 720 2.05 -27.03 2.48
C TYR A 720 1.61 -25.59 2.14
N ARG A 721 2.16 -25.03 1.05
CA ARG A 721 1.98 -23.62 0.69
C ARG A 721 0.99 -23.45 -0.46
N CYS A 722 1.28 -24.12 -1.58
CA CYS A 722 0.62 -23.88 -2.85
C CYS A 722 -0.61 -24.77 -2.98
N GLY A 723 -1.70 -24.20 -3.50
CA GLY A 723 -2.86 -24.97 -3.90
C GLY A 723 -2.51 -26.08 -4.90
N ARG A 724 -3.25 -27.18 -4.86
CA ARG A 724 -2.94 -28.41 -5.63
C ARG A 724 -2.76 -28.16 -7.13
N SER A 725 -3.62 -27.34 -7.75
CA SER A 725 -3.56 -26.96 -9.17
C SER A 725 -2.34 -26.10 -9.50
N ILE A 726 -1.95 -25.19 -8.60
CA ILE A 726 -0.75 -24.34 -8.79
C ILE A 726 0.50 -25.20 -8.77
N MET A 727 0.62 -26.08 -7.76
CA MET A 727 1.77 -26.97 -7.62
C MET A 727 1.86 -27.98 -8.78
N ALA A 728 0.72 -28.53 -9.22
CA ALA A 728 0.68 -29.42 -10.38
C ALA A 728 1.18 -28.72 -11.66
N ALA A 729 0.68 -27.51 -11.95
CA ALA A 729 1.12 -26.73 -13.09
C ALA A 729 2.62 -26.37 -13.01
N ALA A 730 3.11 -26.01 -11.82
CA ALA A 730 4.52 -25.69 -11.61
C ALA A 730 5.43 -26.92 -11.77
N ALA A 731 5.01 -28.10 -11.30
CA ALA A 731 5.78 -29.34 -11.42
C ALA A 731 5.91 -29.80 -12.88
N GLU A 732 4.82 -29.73 -13.66
CA GLU A 732 4.81 -30.12 -15.07
C GLU A 732 5.72 -29.22 -15.93
N LEU A 733 5.80 -27.93 -15.58
CA LEU A 733 6.71 -27.00 -16.24
C LEU A 733 8.15 -27.54 -16.23
N LEU A 734 8.59 -28.19 -15.15
CA LEU A 734 9.94 -28.73 -14.98
C LEU A 734 10.13 -30.14 -15.57
N ASP A 735 9.07 -30.94 -15.78
CA ASP A 735 9.19 -32.34 -16.22
C ASP A 735 9.81 -32.48 -17.61
N ARG A 736 9.73 -31.42 -18.41
CA ARG A 736 10.32 -31.38 -19.76
C ARG A 736 11.85 -31.21 -19.79
N GLN A 737 12.51 -30.97 -18.66
CA GLN A 737 13.99 -30.94 -18.57
C GLN A 737 14.61 -32.34 -18.38
N GLY A 738 13.79 -33.38 -18.16
CA GLY A 738 14.26 -34.65 -17.61
C GLY A 738 14.43 -34.55 -16.09
N THR A 739 14.00 -35.58 -15.37
CA THR A 739 14.26 -35.71 -13.93
C THR A 739 15.51 -36.53 -13.73
N ASP A 740 16.47 -36.03 -12.95
CA ASP A 740 17.47 -36.91 -12.36
C ASP A 740 16.73 -37.93 -11.46
N PRO A 741 16.85 -39.25 -11.69
CA PRO A 741 16.16 -40.27 -10.91
C PRO A 741 16.48 -40.23 -9.41
N ALA A 742 17.56 -39.55 -9.00
CA ALA A 742 17.92 -39.35 -7.60
C ALA A 742 17.02 -38.33 -6.86
N LEU A 743 16.23 -37.51 -7.57
CA LEU A 743 15.45 -36.43 -6.98
C LEU A 743 13.95 -36.72 -6.98
N THR A 744 13.28 -36.39 -5.86
CA THR A 744 11.82 -36.48 -5.77
C THR A 744 11.22 -35.09 -5.71
N ARG A 745 10.46 -34.71 -6.75
CA ARG A 745 9.79 -33.41 -6.80
C ARG A 745 8.64 -33.30 -5.80
N PRO A 746 8.40 -32.10 -5.24
CA PRO A 746 7.34 -31.90 -4.29
C PRO A 746 5.95 -32.00 -4.96
N ARG A 747 4.99 -32.49 -4.18
CA ARG A 747 3.57 -32.50 -4.49
C ARG A 747 2.83 -31.72 -3.41
N ALA A 748 1.73 -31.07 -3.77
CA ALA A 748 0.88 -30.43 -2.78
C ALA A 748 0.36 -31.46 -1.78
N ALA A 749 0.25 -31.07 -0.51
CA ALA A 749 -0.38 -31.88 0.51
C ALA A 749 -1.82 -32.21 0.11
N GLU A 750 -2.33 -33.38 0.54
CA GLU A 750 -3.68 -33.81 0.23
C GLU A 750 -4.73 -32.80 0.72
N ASP A 751 -4.48 -32.14 1.85
CA ASP A 751 -5.39 -31.16 2.45
C ASP A 751 -5.31 -29.77 1.83
N ASN A 752 -4.34 -29.49 0.94
CA ASN A 752 -4.25 -28.16 0.33
C ASN A 752 -5.51 -27.87 -0.50
N PRO A 753 -6.03 -26.62 -0.48
CA PRO A 753 -7.09 -26.23 -1.38
C PRO A 753 -6.64 -26.40 -2.84
N PRO A 754 -7.56 -26.51 -3.81
CA PRO A 754 -7.17 -26.65 -5.21
C PRO A 754 -6.32 -25.49 -5.69
N GLY A 755 -6.58 -24.25 -5.25
CA GLY A 755 -5.97 -23.06 -5.82
C GLY A 755 -6.37 -22.82 -7.28
N GLN A 756 -6.02 -21.66 -7.82
CA GLN A 756 -6.40 -21.25 -9.19
C GLN A 756 -5.19 -20.77 -9.97
N VAL A 757 -5.06 -21.22 -11.22
CA VAL A 757 -4.13 -20.66 -12.20
C VAL A 757 -4.94 -20.01 -13.32
N LEU A 758 -4.86 -18.69 -13.39
CA LEU A 758 -5.67 -17.85 -14.26
C LEU A 758 -4.78 -17.20 -15.32
N ARG A 759 -5.22 -17.18 -16.57
CA ARG A 759 -4.51 -16.52 -17.67
C ARG A 759 -5.29 -15.33 -18.21
N HIS A 760 -4.60 -14.22 -18.45
CA HIS A 760 -5.17 -13.08 -19.17
C HIS A 760 -4.18 -12.52 -20.20
N ARG A 761 -4.70 -12.26 -21.41
CA ARG A 761 -3.97 -11.64 -22.51
C ARG A 761 -4.49 -10.22 -22.73
N ALA A 762 -3.69 -9.23 -22.37
CA ALA A 762 -4.01 -7.82 -22.48
C ALA A 762 -3.71 -7.27 -23.88
N GLY A 763 -4.40 -6.19 -24.27
CA GLY A 763 -4.13 -5.52 -25.56
C GLY A 763 -2.73 -4.90 -25.64
N ASP A 764 -2.27 -4.30 -24.53
CA ASP A 764 -0.92 -3.78 -24.38
C ASP A 764 -0.46 -3.82 -22.90
N GLY A 765 0.80 -3.45 -22.64
CA GLY A 765 1.34 -3.41 -21.28
C GLY A 765 0.63 -2.43 -20.34
N ARG A 766 -0.04 -1.39 -20.87
CA ARG A 766 -0.80 -0.43 -20.07
C ARG A 766 -2.16 -1.02 -19.65
N ALA A 767 -2.78 -1.81 -20.51
CA ALA A 767 -3.99 -2.58 -20.24
C ALA A 767 -3.71 -3.75 -19.28
N GLU A 768 -2.53 -4.38 -19.37
CA GLU A 768 -2.08 -5.38 -18.39
C GLU A 768 -2.00 -4.80 -16.98
N ALA A 769 -1.37 -3.63 -16.83
CA ALA A 769 -1.30 -2.93 -15.54
C ALA A 769 -2.68 -2.53 -14.99
N GLU A 770 -3.60 -2.12 -15.87
CA GLU A 770 -4.98 -1.79 -15.49
C GLU A 770 -5.76 -3.01 -15.02
N PHE A 771 -5.62 -4.14 -15.73
CA PHE A 771 -6.21 -5.42 -15.33
C PHE A 771 -5.74 -5.85 -13.92
N VAL A 772 -4.44 -5.72 -13.63
CA VAL A 772 -3.88 -6.06 -12.30
C VAL A 772 -4.54 -5.22 -11.20
N VAL A 773 -4.56 -3.90 -11.36
CA VAL A 773 -5.11 -2.98 -10.35
C VAL A 773 -6.61 -3.22 -10.14
N GLU A 774 -7.39 -3.39 -11.22
CA GLU A 774 -8.82 -3.66 -11.12
C GLU A 774 -9.12 -5.03 -10.47
N THR A 775 -8.27 -6.02 -10.73
CA THR A 775 -8.38 -7.35 -10.11
C THR A 775 -8.07 -7.28 -8.62
N ILE A 776 -7.01 -6.56 -8.21
CA ILE A 776 -6.69 -6.33 -6.79
C ILE A 776 -7.88 -5.66 -6.09
N GLU A 777 -8.40 -4.57 -6.63
CA GLU A 777 -9.58 -3.89 -6.05
C GLU A 777 -10.80 -4.82 -5.92
N THR A 778 -11.03 -5.66 -6.92
CA THR A 778 -12.12 -6.64 -6.95
C THR A 778 -11.96 -7.71 -5.87
N LEU A 779 -10.77 -8.29 -5.76
CA LEU A 779 -10.46 -9.34 -4.78
C LEU A 779 -10.47 -8.80 -3.34
N MET A 780 -10.17 -7.52 -3.13
CA MET A 780 -10.34 -6.85 -1.84
C MET A 780 -11.82 -6.59 -1.51
N GLY A 781 -12.77 -6.82 -2.42
CA GLY A 781 -14.18 -6.50 -2.24
C GLY A 781 -14.50 -5.01 -2.43
N GLY A 782 -13.61 -4.24 -3.04
CA GLY A 782 -13.73 -2.80 -3.25
C GLY A 782 -13.06 -1.94 -2.17
N THR A 783 -12.56 -0.78 -2.58
CA THR A 783 -11.86 0.22 -1.74
C THR A 783 -12.72 1.45 -1.43
N SER A 784 -13.95 1.51 -1.96
CA SER A 784 -14.90 2.62 -1.75
C SER A 784 -16.35 2.16 -1.94
N HIS A 785 -17.30 2.83 -1.28
CA HIS A 785 -18.75 2.54 -1.37
C HIS A 785 -19.26 2.37 -2.81
N ARG A 786 -18.90 3.28 -3.73
CA ARG A 786 -19.36 3.19 -5.13
C ARG A 786 -18.79 2.00 -5.91
N ARG A 787 -17.58 1.54 -5.59
CA ARG A 787 -16.99 0.33 -6.19
C ARG A 787 -17.64 -0.93 -5.61
N ILE A 788 -17.97 -0.92 -4.32
CA ILE A 788 -18.70 -2.01 -3.66
C ILE A 788 -20.10 -2.18 -4.28
N GLU A 789 -20.83 -1.10 -4.54
CA GLU A 789 -22.13 -1.18 -5.24
C GLU A 789 -22.03 -1.77 -6.66
N ARG A 790 -20.90 -1.53 -7.36
CA ARG A 790 -20.64 -2.14 -8.67
C ARG A 790 -20.35 -3.63 -8.56
N LEU A 791 -19.58 -4.02 -7.55
CA LEU A 791 -19.21 -5.41 -7.26
C LEU A 791 -20.44 -6.20 -6.79
N ALA A 792 -21.30 -5.62 -5.93
CA ALA A 792 -22.54 -6.25 -5.45
C ALA A 792 -23.55 -6.55 -6.57
N LYS A 793 -23.56 -5.75 -7.65
CA LYS A 793 -24.41 -5.97 -8.85
C LYS A 793 -23.95 -7.12 -9.75
N GLY A 794 -22.82 -7.77 -9.44
CA GLY A 794 -22.31 -8.95 -10.15
C GLY A 794 -22.10 -10.08 -9.17
N ALA A 795 -22.87 -11.16 -9.29
CA ALA A 795 -22.68 -12.37 -8.50
C ALA A 795 -21.33 -13.03 -8.86
N ALA A 796 -20.27 -12.57 -8.22
CA ALA A 796 -19.03 -13.27 -7.94
C ALA A 796 -18.65 -12.83 -6.52
N GLN A 797 -19.29 -13.46 -5.54
CA GLN A 797 -18.83 -13.37 -4.17
C GLN A 797 -17.46 -14.07 -4.15
N SER A 798 -16.37 -13.30 -4.07
CA SER A 798 -15.12 -13.85 -3.57
C SER A 798 -15.43 -14.48 -2.20
N PRO A 799 -14.91 -15.69 -1.90
CA PRO A 799 -14.94 -16.19 -0.55
C PRO A 799 -14.15 -15.18 0.30
N GLU A 800 -14.89 -14.48 1.16
CA GLU A 800 -14.44 -13.60 2.23
C GLU A 800 -13.65 -12.34 1.80
N GLY A 801 -14.11 -11.17 2.27
CA GLY A 801 -13.42 -9.88 2.15
C GLY A 801 -12.18 -9.80 3.05
N GLU A 802 -11.32 -10.82 3.01
CA GLU A 802 -10.16 -11.00 3.89
C GLU A 802 -8.84 -10.56 3.26
N ARG A 803 -8.82 -10.19 1.98
CA ARG A 803 -7.57 -9.79 1.32
C ARG A 803 -7.19 -8.35 1.64
N ALA A 804 -6.01 -8.15 2.22
CA ALA A 804 -5.38 -6.84 2.41
C ALA A 804 -4.32 -6.59 1.34
N PHE A 805 -3.79 -5.35 1.27
CA PHE A 805 -2.79 -4.98 0.27
C PHE A 805 -1.54 -5.90 0.30
N ARG A 806 -1.09 -6.30 1.50
CA ARG A 806 0.06 -7.20 1.67
C ARG A 806 -0.13 -8.61 1.12
N ASP A 807 -1.37 -9.02 0.83
CA ASP A 807 -1.66 -10.36 0.30
C ASP A 807 -1.41 -10.48 -1.21
N PHE A 808 -1.07 -9.37 -1.86
CA PHE A 808 -0.86 -9.29 -3.30
C PHE A 808 0.61 -9.05 -3.64
N ALA A 809 1.13 -9.85 -4.56
CA ALA A 809 2.42 -9.60 -5.21
C ALA A 809 2.30 -9.56 -6.73
N VAL A 810 3.03 -8.64 -7.34
CA VAL A 810 3.19 -8.47 -8.78
C VAL A 810 4.65 -8.72 -9.12
N LEU A 811 4.88 -9.86 -9.75
CA LEU A 811 6.20 -10.36 -10.11
C LEU A 811 6.48 -10.13 -11.60
N TYR A 812 7.68 -9.66 -11.90
CA TYR A 812 8.11 -9.37 -13.26
C TYR A 812 9.56 -9.80 -13.51
N ARG A 813 9.94 -9.93 -14.78
CA ARG A 813 11.31 -10.29 -15.15
C ARG A 813 12.25 -9.09 -15.18
N MET A 814 11.74 -7.93 -15.61
CA MET A 814 12.50 -6.70 -15.81
C MET A 814 11.85 -5.53 -15.06
N GLY A 815 12.65 -4.67 -14.43
CA GLY A 815 12.16 -3.60 -13.54
C GLY A 815 11.15 -2.64 -14.17
N TRP A 816 11.32 -2.29 -15.45
CA TRP A 816 10.41 -1.39 -16.18
C TRP A 816 8.96 -1.91 -16.28
N GLN A 817 8.73 -3.22 -16.17
CA GLN A 817 7.38 -3.77 -16.14
C GLN A 817 6.64 -3.38 -14.85
N GLY A 818 7.37 -3.32 -13.73
CA GLY A 818 6.84 -2.89 -12.44
C GLY A 818 6.46 -1.42 -12.41
N GLU A 819 7.19 -0.56 -13.12
CA GLU A 819 6.92 0.89 -13.18
C GLU A 819 5.52 1.21 -13.71
N ALA A 820 5.07 0.51 -14.76
CA ALA A 820 3.73 0.70 -15.32
C ALA A 820 2.61 0.33 -14.32
N VAL A 821 2.83 -0.70 -13.50
CA VAL A 821 1.88 -1.10 -12.45
C VAL A 821 1.94 -0.13 -11.28
N ALA A 822 3.14 0.28 -10.85
CA ALA A 822 3.35 1.27 -9.79
C ALA A 822 2.66 2.60 -10.11
N GLU A 823 2.77 3.09 -11.35
CA GLU A 823 2.07 4.29 -11.83
C GLU A 823 0.55 4.16 -11.68
N ARG A 824 -0.01 2.99 -12.05
CA ARG A 824 -1.46 2.73 -11.94
C ARG A 824 -1.93 2.57 -10.50
N LEU A 825 -1.17 1.87 -9.65
CA LEU A 825 -1.46 1.75 -8.22
C LEU A 825 -1.44 3.13 -7.54
N SER A 826 -0.42 3.94 -7.84
CA SER A 826 -0.31 5.32 -7.34
C SER A 826 -1.50 6.17 -7.76
N ARG A 827 -1.89 6.13 -9.05
CA ARG A 827 -3.10 6.84 -9.54
C ARG A 827 -4.39 6.34 -8.90
N ALA A 828 -4.45 5.06 -8.57
CA ALA A 828 -5.58 4.46 -7.85
C ALA A 828 -5.51 4.71 -6.33
N GLY A 829 -4.48 5.39 -5.82
CA GLY A 829 -4.27 5.64 -4.39
C GLY A 829 -4.06 4.37 -3.57
N LEU A 830 -3.61 3.28 -4.21
CA LEU A 830 -3.39 2.00 -3.52
C LEU A 830 -1.94 1.93 -3.02
N PRO A 831 -1.72 1.60 -1.73
CA PRO A 831 -0.38 1.42 -1.17
C PRO A 831 0.40 0.31 -1.88
N TYR A 832 1.66 0.57 -2.20
CA TYR A 832 2.55 -0.41 -2.83
C TYR A 832 4.00 -0.20 -2.39
N GLN A 833 4.79 -1.28 -2.46
CA GLN A 833 6.23 -1.29 -2.21
C GLN A 833 6.95 -1.92 -3.41
N MET A 834 8.11 -1.38 -3.78
CA MET A 834 8.95 -1.88 -4.88
C MET A 834 10.19 -2.55 -4.29
N VAL A 835 10.44 -3.81 -4.63
CA VAL A 835 11.57 -4.59 -4.10
C VAL A 835 12.65 -4.74 -5.18
N ASP A 836 13.90 -4.45 -4.81
CA ASP A 836 15.09 -4.64 -5.66
C ASP A 836 15.03 -3.92 -7.03
N VAL A 837 14.40 -2.74 -7.08
CA VAL A 837 14.37 -1.84 -8.25
C VAL A 837 15.17 -0.58 -7.94
N THR A 838 16.17 -0.27 -8.77
CA THR A 838 16.91 1.00 -8.69
C THR A 838 15.92 2.17 -8.88
N PRO A 839 15.77 3.06 -7.88
CA PRO A 839 14.87 4.21 -8.00
C PRO A 839 15.19 5.07 -9.23
N PHE A 840 14.17 5.65 -9.86
CA PHE A 840 14.34 6.44 -11.09
C PHE A 840 15.30 7.62 -10.92
N PHE A 841 15.39 8.20 -9.72
CA PHE A 841 16.29 9.32 -9.42
C PHE A 841 17.76 8.89 -9.25
N LEU A 842 18.05 7.58 -9.25
CA LEU A 842 19.42 7.05 -9.32
C LEU A 842 19.85 6.69 -10.75
N THR A 843 19.00 6.95 -11.76
CA THR A 843 19.26 6.64 -13.17
C THR A 843 19.24 7.91 -14.04
N GLY A 844 19.73 7.78 -15.28
CA GLY A 844 19.66 8.85 -16.29
C GLY A 844 20.29 10.18 -15.83
N GLN A 845 19.67 11.28 -16.25
CA GLN A 845 20.11 12.63 -15.86
C GLN A 845 19.67 13.02 -14.44
N ALA A 846 18.61 12.40 -13.92
CA ALA A 846 18.10 12.66 -12.57
C ALA A 846 19.11 12.29 -11.48
N ARG A 847 19.97 11.30 -11.73
CA ARG A 847 21.08 10.93 -10.84
C ARG A 847 21.93 12.14 -10.47
N LEU A 848 22.29 13.00 -11.42
CA LEU A 848 23.17 14.12 -11.14
C LEU A 848 22.53 15.11 -10.16
N LEU A 849 21.24 15.44 -10.36
CA LEU A 849 20.49 16.28 -9.43
C LEU A 849 20.41 15.64 -8.02
N HIS A 850 20.21 14.32 -7.95
CA HIS A 850 20.22 13.59 -6.70
C HIS A 850 21.59 13.66 -5.99
N GLU A 851 22.71 13.54 -6.72
CA GLU A 851 24.06 13.64 -6.14
C GLU A 851 24.31 15.03 -5.52
N TYR A 852 23.96 16.13 -6.21
CA TYR A 852 24.08 17.48 -5.64
C TYR A 852 23.18 17.67 -4.41
N LEU A 853 21.94 17.17 -4.47
CA LEU A 853 21.01 17.25 -3.36
C LEU A 853 21.55 16.53 -2.12
N GLN A 854 22.07 15.31 -2.28
CA GLN A 854 22.66 14.54 -1.18
C GLN A 854 23.94 15.19 -0.66
N ALA A 855 24.80 15.70 -1.54
CA ALA A 855 26.02 16.41 -1.17
C ALA A 855 25.74 17.70 -0.38
N ALA A 856 24.64 18.40 -0.69
CA ALA A 856 24.19 19.58 0.05
C ALA A 856 23.56 19.20 1.41
N ALA A 857 22.82 18.10 1.47
CA ALA A 857 22.13 17.65 2.68
C ALA A 857 23.06 16.94 3.69
N ARG A 858 24.09 16.22 3.22
CA ARG A 858 24.98 15.37 4.03
C ARG A 858 26.45 15.67 3.75
N PRO A 859 27.02 16.71 4.40
CA PRO A 859 28.44 17.02 4.25
C PRO A 859 29.34 15.89 4.76
N GLY A 860 30.33 15.49 3.96
CA GLY A 860 31.39 14.54 4.37
C GLY A 860 31.52 13.26 3.53
N ASP A 861 30.69 13.06 2.50
CA ASP A 861 30.82 11.93 1.57
C ASP A 861 31.93 12.19 0.53
N PHE A 862 33.16 11.77 0.85
CA PHE A 862 34.37 12.02 0.05
C PHE A 862 34.22 11.60 -1.42
N PHE A 863 33.74 10.38 -1.68
CA PHE A 863 33.64 9.86 -3.06
C PHE A 863 32.60 10.62 -3.88
N ARG A 864 31.50 11.06 -3.25
CA ARG A 864 30.49 11.89 -3.89
C ARG A 864 31.06 13.24 -4.30
N TYR A 865 31.82 13.89 -3.43
CA TYR A 865 32.46 15.16 -3.76
C TYR A 865 33.52 15.03 -4.86
N VAL A 866 34.33 13.97 -4.86
CA VAL A 866 35.28 13.71 -5.96
C VAL A 866 34.54 13.58 -7.29
N SER A 867 33.45 12.80 -7.32
CA SER A 867 32.66 12.60 -8.54
C SER A 867 32.03 13.89 -9.06
N LEU A 868 31.49 14.74 -8.17
CA LEU A 868 30.90 16.03 -8.56
C LEU A 868 31.97 17.01 -9.03
N LEU A 869 33.08 17.12 -8.29
CA LEU A 869 34.20 18.00 -8.64
C LEU A 869 34.80 17.63 -9.99
N ALA A 870 34.90 16.34 -10.32
CA ALA A 870 35.36 15.87 -11.61
C ALA A 870 34.50 16.41 -12.76
N GLY A 871 33.18 16.42 -12.58
CA GLY A 871 32.23 16.98 -13.54
C GLY A 871 32.39 18.49 -13.69
N GLU A 872 32.44 19.23 -12.58
CA GLU A 872 32.55 20.70 -12.57
C GLU A 872 33.85 21.21 -13.18
N ALA A 873 34.97 20.59 -12.80
CA ALA A 873 36.27 20.92 -13.37
C ALA A 873 36.45 20.36 -14.80
N LYS A 874 35.42 19.70 -15.36
CA LYS A 874 35.43 19.02 -16.67
C LYS A 874 36.68 18.17 -16.83
N LEU A 875 37.06 17.48 -15.77
CA LEU A 875 38.30 16.73 -15.74
C LEU A 875 38.25 15.65 -16.80
N THR A 876 39.29 15.61 -17.62
CA THR A 876 39.52 14.42 -18.44
C THR A 876 39.71 13.21 -17.52
N PRO A 877 39.53 11.97 -18.01
CA PRO A 877 39.86 10.79 -17.22
C PRO A 877 41.26 10.83 -16.59
N ALA A 878 42.23 11.47 -17.27
CA ALA A 878 43.58 11.72 -16.75
C ALA A 878 43.62 12.80 -15.64
N GLY A 879 42.77 13.83 -15.72
CA GLY A 879 42.59 14.83 -14.65
C GLY A 879 41.94 14.24 -13.40
N LEU A 880 40.84 13.49 -13.58
CA LEU A 880 40.13 12.80 -12.50
C LEU A 880 41.08 11.82 -11.79
N ARG A 881 41.85 11.07 -12.58
CA ARG A 881 42.87 10.18 -12.03
C ARG A 881 43.89 10.92 -11.16
N ARG A 882 44.43 12.04 -11.64
CA ARG A 882 45.40 12.84 -10.86
C ARG A 882 44.79 13.33 -9.55
N LEU A 883 43.51 13.74 -9.57
CA LEU A 883 42.77 14.16 -8.39
C LEU A 883 42.61 13.00 -7.39
N GLU A 884 42.18 11.82 -7.85
CA GLU A 884 42.01 10.62 -7.01
C GLU A 884 43.34 10.13 -6.39
N LEU A 885 44.46 10.36 -7.09
CA LEU A 885 45.82 10.05 -6.60
C LEU A 885 46.33 11.07 -5.58
N ALA A 886 45.97 12.34 -5.74
CA ALA A 886 46.47 13.42 -4.90
C ALA A 886 45.69 13.56 -3.57
N LEU A 887 44.40 13.23 -3.55
CA LEU A 887 43.58 13.39 -2.35
C LEU A 887 43.76 12.23 -1.35
N PRO A 888 43.87 12.51 -0.03
CA PRO A 888 43.90 11.49 1.02
C PRO A 888 42.50 10.89 1.29
N ARG A 889 42.47 9.63 1.76
CA ARG A 889 41.24 8.81 1.91
C ARG A 889 40.29 9.23 3.05
N SER A 890 40.79 9.81 4.15
CA SER A 890 39.93 10.22 5.29
C SER A 890 40.66 11.12 6.30
N GLY A 891 39.92 12.05 6.91
CA GLY A 891 40.34 12.80 8.12
C GLY A 891 40.61 14.29 7.94
N GLN A 892 40.49 14.82 6.73
CA GLN A 892 40.64 16.25 6.41
C GLN A 892 39.39 16.78 5.70
N ASP A 893 39.15 18.09 5.80
CA ASP A 893 38.13 18.80 5.03
C ASP A 893 38.38 18.60 3.53
N PHE A 894 37.42 18.01 2.82
CA PHE A 894 37.52 17.73 1.38
C PHE A 894 37.87 18.99 0.57
N PHE A 895 37.24 20.13 0.89
CA PHE A 895 37.47 21.37 0.16
C PHE A 895 38.88 21.90 0.41
N ALA A 896 39.39 21.77 1.64
CA ALA A 896 40.77 22.14 1.97
C ALA A 896 41.79 21.27 1.22
N ALA A 897 41.63 19.94 1.25
CA ALA A 897 42.53 19.01 0.56
C ALA A 897 42.48 19.18 -0.97
N ALA A 898 41.30 19.44 -1.53
CA ALA A 898 41.13 19.73 -2.96
C ALA A 898 41.74 21.08 -3.35
N ALA A 899 41.67 22.11 -2.50
CA ALA A 899 42.28 23.41 -2.74
C ALA A 899 43.82 23.33 -2.75
N GLU A 900 44.42 22.57 -1.82
CA GLU A 900 45.87 22.33 -1.79
C GLU A 900 46.36 21.60 -3.05
N THR A 901 45.55 20.67 -3.56
CA THR A 901 45.79 19.94 -4.82
C THR A 901 45.56 20.81 -6.07
N GLY A 902 44.75 21.88 -5.94
CA GLY A 902 44.26 22.77 -7.00
C GLY A 902 45.34 23.31 -7.94
N THR A 903 46.55 23.54 -7.42
CA THR A 903 47.67 24.13 -8.16
C THR A 903 48.28 23.21 -9.22
N ALA A 904 48.02 21.89 -9.15
CA ALA A 904 48.63 20.88 -10.04
C ALA A 904 47.72 20.36 -11.17
N ILE A 905 46.41 20.67 -11.13
CA ILE A 905 45.41 20.11 -12.07
C ILE A 905 44.61 21.25 -12.71
N ALA A 906 44.78 21.44 -14.02
CA ALA A 906 44.08 22.47 -14.77
C ALA A 906 42.55 22.36 -14.62
N GLY A 907 41.90 23.49 -14.32
CA GLY A 907 40.44 23.57 -14.13
C GLY A 907 39.94 23.16 -12.75
N LEU A 908 40.80 22.60 -11.88
CA LEU A 908 40.38 22.09 -10.57
C LEU A 908 39.97 23.21 -9.61
N GLU A 909 40.74 24.30 -9.54
CA GLU A 909 40.41 25.46 -8.69
C GLU A 909 39.06 26.09 -9.09
N GLN A 910 38.84 26.27 -10.40
CA GLN A 910 37.59 26.78 -10.95
C GLN A 910 36.42 25.82 -10.72
N GLY A 911 36.63 24.52 -10.91
CA GLY A 911 35.62 23.51 -10.65
C GLY A 911 35.27 23.37 -9.17
N LEU A 912 36.25 23.55 -8.27
CA LEU A 912 36.04 23.55 -6.82
C LEU A 912 35.22 24.75 -6.39
N ALA A 913 35.55 25.94 -6.92
CA ALA A 913 34.76 27.15 -6.70
C ALA A 913 33.33 27.00 -7.25
N CYS A 914 33.17 26.41 -8.44
CA CYS A 914 31.87 26.16 -9.06
C CYS A 914 31.03 25.17 -8.24
N LEU A 915 31.62 24.05 -7.80
CA LEU A 915 30.96 23.08 -6.94
C LEU A 915 30.48 23.71 -5.63
N ALA A 916 31.36 24.46 -4.95
CA ALA A 916 31.02 25.16 -3.72
C ALA A 916 29.89 26.19 -3.96
N GLN A 917 29.98 26.96 -5.04
CA GLN A 917 28.97 27.96 -5.39
C GLN A 917 27.61 27.33 -5.67
N ARG A 918 27.54 26.24 -6.44
CA ARG A 918 26.27 25.55 -6.75
C ARG A 918 25.64 24.91 -5.52
N LEU A 919 26.44 24.31 -4.64
CA LEU A 919 25.93 23.76 -3.38
C LEU A 919 25.37 24.87 -2.48
N CYS A 920 26.07 26.01 -2.36
CA CYS A 920 25.56 27.18 -1.63
C CYS A 920 24.28 27.73 -2.25
N ARG A 921 24.23 27.92 -3.57
CA ARG A 921 23.03 28.38 -4.28
C ARG A 921 21.86 27.44 -4.15
N LEU A 922 22.07 26.14 -4.26
CA LEU A 922 21.01 25.14 -4.07
C LEU A 922 20.37 25.29 -2.68
N CYS A 923 21.19 25.48 -1.64
CA CYS A 923 20.73 25.72 -0.28
C CYS A 923 20.00 27.07 -0.13
N GLU A 924 20.51 28.14 -0.74
CA GLU A 924 19.91 29.50 -0.68
C GLU A 924 18.59 29.58 -1.45
N THR A 925 18.58 29.16 -2.72
CA THR A 925 17.39 29.15 -3.58
C THR A 925 16.30 28.24 -3.00
N SER A 926 16.67 27.11 -2.39
CA SER A 926 15.68 26.26 -1.71
C SER A 926 14.94 27.00 -0.59
N ARG A 927 15.60 27.93 0.12
CA ARG A 927 15.00 28.74 1.19
C ARG A 927 14.16 29.90 0.67
N THR A 928 14.45 30.43 -0.52
CA THR A 928 13.79 31.64 -1.05
C THR A 928 12.74 31.33 -2.10
N ALA A 929 13.04 30.48 -3.08
CA ALA A 929 12.16 30.12 -4.20
C ALA A 929 11.57 28.69 -4.10
N GLY A 930 11.94 27.94 -3.05
CA GLY A 930 11.52 26.55 -2.86
C GLY A 930 12.42 25.55 -3.59
N LEU A 931 12.36 24.30 -3.17
CA LEU A 931 13.24 23.23 -3.61
C LEU A 931 13.07 22.88 -5.09
N ALA A 932 11.82 22.87 -5.59
CA ALA A 932 11.57 22.68 -7.01
C ALA A 932 12.19 23.79 -7.87
N GLY A 933 12.12 25.04 -7.40
CA GLY A 933 12.79 26.18 -8.05
C GLY A 933 14.30 26.00 -8.07
N ALA A 934 14.88 25.61 -6.93
CA ALA A 934 16.31 25.38 -6.77
C ALA A 934 16.82 24.23 -7.66
N LEU A 935 16.09 23.11 -7.75
CA LEU A 935 16.44 22.00 -8.63
C LEU A 935 16.23 22.32 -10.11
N THR A 936 15.22 23.16 -10.44
CA THR A 936 15.01 23.64 -11.82
C THR A 936 16.15 24.55 -12.26
N GLU A 937 16.56 25.47 -11.39
CA GLU A 937 17.73 26.34 -11.62
C GLU A 937 18.99 25.50 -11.82
N LEU A 938 19.26 24.56 -10.89
CA LEU A 938 20.40 23.66 -10.98
C LEU A 938 20.36 22.80 -12.26
N ALA A 939 19.20 22.28 -12.66
CA ALA A 939 19.04 21.54 -13.91
C ALA A 939 19.38 22.41 -15.13
N GLY A 940 18.98 23.69 -15.12
CA GLY A 940 19.35 24.66 -16.14
C GLY A 940 20.85 24.94 -16.20
N GLU A 941 21.48 25.19 -15.03
CA GLU A 941 22.92 25.42 -14.93
C GLU A 941 23.76 24.17 -15.29
N LEU A 942 23.21 22.96 -15.15
CA LEU A 942 23.84 21.69 -15.55
C LEU A 942 23.47 21.27 -16.99
N HIS A 943 22.68 22.07 -17.71
CA HIS A 943 22.18 21.78 -19.06
C HIS A 943 21.45 20.44 -19.18
N LEU A 944 20.70 20.06 -18.15
CA LEU A 944 19.90 18.84 -18.14
C LEU A 944 18.56 19.07 -18.88
N ASP A 945 18.13 18.06 -19.63
CA ASP A 945 16.86 18.09 -20.35
C ASP A 945 15.71 17.86 -19.36
N SER A 946 15.08 18.96 -18.95
CA SER A 946 13.92 18.94 -18.05
C SER A 946 12.69 18.27 -18.64
N GLY A 947 12.67 17.97 -19.96
CA GLY A 947 11.64 17.19 -20.63
C GLY A 947 11.80 15.68 -20.48
N ARG A 948 12.96 15.20 -20.01
CA ARG A 948 13.19 13.78 -19.69
C ARG A 948 12.30 13.36 -18.53
N GLU A 949 11.73 12.16 -18.64
CA GLU A 949 10.74 11.67 -17.67
C GLU A 949 11.31 11.59 -16.25
N GLU A 950 12.54 11.11 -16.09
CA GLU A 950 13.20 10.99 -14.80
C GLU A 950 13.46 12.35 -14.14
N VAL A 951 13.85 13.37 -14.92
CA VAL A 951 14.14 14.73 -14.41
C VAL A 951 12.83 15.44 -14.06
N ARG A 952 11.84 15.41 -14.97
CA ARG A 952 10.51 15.99 -14.74
C ARG A 952 9.87 15.42 -13.47
N ARG A 953 9.94 14.10 -13.30
CA ARG A 953 9.38 13.44 -12.12
C ARG A 953 10.09 13.86 -10.83
N LEU A 954 11.42 14.01 -10.84
CA LEU A 954 12.16 14.48 -9.67
C LEU A 954 11.78 15.92 -9.29
N LEU A 955 11.64 16.80 -10.30
CA LEU A 955 11.20 18.19 -10.09
C LEU A 955 9.76 18.26 -9.56
N GLU A 956 8.85 17.44 -10.08
CA GLU A 956 7.46 17.35 -9.59
C GLU A 956 7.39 16.90 -8.13
N LEU A 957 8.19 15.90 -7.73
CA LEU A 957 8.26 15.47 -6.33
C LEU A 957 8.78 16.59 -5.42
N ALA A 958 9.76 17.37 -5.89
CA ALA A 958 10.33 18.47 -5.13
C ALA A 958 9.33 19.60 -4.86
N VAL A 959 8.28 19.76 -5.68
CA VAL A 959 7.21 20.76 -5.47
C VAL A 959 6.47 20.48 -4.17
N ALA A 960 6.19 19.21 -3.87
CA ALA A 960 5.47 18.80 -2.67
C ALA A 960 6.24 19.08 -1.37
N CYS A 961 7.57 19.17 -1.43
CA CYS A 961 8.43 19.37 -0.27
C CYS A 961 8.70 20.84 0.10
N GLY A 962 8.16 21.80 -0.66
CA GLY A 962 8.29 23.22 -0.34
C GLY A 962 9.75 23.66 -0.25
N GLN A 963 10.22 24.07 0.93
CA GLN A 963 11.60 24.54 1.17
C GLN A 963 12.53 23.50 1.82
N GLY A 964 12.01 22.32 2.21
CA GLY A 964 12.72 21.33 3.03
C GLY A 964 13.73 20.47 2.26
N LEU A 965 14.93 21.01 1.99
CA LEU A 965 16.01 20.31 1.27
C LEU A 965 16.44 19.00 1.97
N THR A 966 16.75 19.07 3.27
CA THR A 966 17.21 17.92 4.04
C THR A 966 16.13 16.84 4.13
N ASP A 967 14.88 17.25 4.38
CA ASP A 967 13.73 16.33 4.45
C ASP A 967 13.52 15.60 3.12
N PHE A 968 13.68 16.30 1.99
CA PHE A 968 13.58 15.70 0.67
C PHE A 968 14.74 14.75 0.38
N ALA A 969 15.99 15.13 0.72
CA ALA A 969 17.15 14.27 0.57
C ALA A 969 17.02 12.98 1.41
N GLU A 970 16.50 13.09 2.63
CA GLU A 970 16.18 11.94 3.48
C GLU A 970 15.00 11.12 2.96
N HIS A 971 13.98 11.76 2.38
CA HIS A 971 12.88 11.07 1.70
C HIS A 971 13.39 10.24 0.51
N LEU A 972 14.26 10.79 -0.34
CA LEU A 972 14.86 10.04 -1.44
C LEU A 972 15.80 8.93 -0.95
N ALA A 973 16.58 9.18 0.10
CA ALA A 973 17.40 8.14 0.72
C ALA A 973 16.55 6.99 1.25
N ARG A 974 15.47 7.28 1.98
CA ARG A 974 14.51 6.27 2.45
C ARG A 974 13.77 5.57 1.32
N THR A 975 13.52 6.25 0.20
CA THR A 975 12.92 5.63 -0.99
C THR A 975 13.92 4.70 -1.68
N ALA A 976 15.22 4.97 -1.57
CA ALA A 976 16.25 4.01 -1.93
C ALA A 976 16.33 2.86 -0.91
N ASP A 977 16.02 3.11 0.37
CA ASP A 977 15.93 2.07 1.39
C ASP A 977 14.64 1.24 1.30
N SER A 978 13.53 1.78 0.78
CA SER A 978 12.26 1.05 0.59
C SER A 978 12.30 0.02 -0.55
N VAL A 979 13.42 -0.03 -1.27
CA VAL A 979 13.84 -1.14 -2.13
C VAL A 979 14.04 -2.43 -1.30
N VAL A 980 14.24 -2.29 0.01
CA VAL A 980 14.21 -3.39 0.99
C VAL A 980 12.76 -3.75 1.31
N TYR A 981 12.40 -5.00 1.03
CA TYR A 981 11.06 -5.52 1.31
C TYR A 981 10.73 -5.49 2.81
N ASP A 982 9.63 -4.82 3.15
CA ASP A 982 9.06 -4.81 4.50
C ASP A 982 7.85 -5.77 4.56
N GLN A 983 7.96 -6.81 5.40
CA GLN A 983 6.89 -7.78 5.64
C GLN A 983 5.70 -7.21 6.40
N GLN A 984 5.90 -6.14 7.18
CA GLN A 984 4.87 -5.54 8.01
C GLN A 984 4.09 -4.46 7.25
N ALA A 985 4.59 -4.00 6.11
CA ALA A 985 3.92 -2.99 5.30
C ALA A 985 2.60 -3.53 4.72
N GLU A 986 1.50 -2.83 4.99
CA GLU A 986 0.19 -3.07 4.39
C GLU A 986 0.12 -2.49 2.96
N ALA A 987 0.93 -3.07 2.06
CA ALA A 987 1.14 -2.57 0.71
C ALA A 987 1.29 -3.72 -0.32
N VAL A 988 0.83 -3.50 -1.55
CA VAL A 988 1.02 -4.43 -2.67
C VAL A 988 2.51 -4.55 -2.98
N THR A 989 3.03 -5.78 -3.09
CA THR A 989 4.46 -6.01 -3.33
C THR A 989 4.76 -6.08 -4.82
N LEU A 990 5.65 -5.22 -5.33
CA LEU A 990 6.13 -5.25 -6.71
C LEU A 990 7.58 -5.70 -6.68
N SER A 991 7.92 -6.80 -7.34
CA SER A 991 9.24 -7.41 -7.23
C SER A 991 9.68 -8.06 -8.53
N THR A 992 10.99 -8.14 -8.74
CA THR A 992 11.52 -9.07 -9.75
C THR A 992 11.28 -10.52 -9.29
N LEU A 993 11.18 -11.45 -10.26
CA LEU A 993 11.10 -12.89 -9.96
C LEU A 993 12.28 -13.39 -9.10
N HIS A 994 13.47 -12.83 -9.30
CA HIS A 994 14.66 -13.17 -8.51
C HIS A 994 14.54 -12.70 -7.06
N ALA A 995 14.10 -11.46 -6.85
CA ALA A 995 13.95 -10.88 -5.52
C ALA A 995 12.78 -11.48 -4.72
N ALA A 996 11.82 -12.12 -5.39
CA ALA A 996 10.72 -12.82 -4.75
C ALA A 996 11.10 -14.18 -4.15
N LYS A 997 12.32 -14.69 -4.40
CA LYS A 997 12.78 -15.97 -3.82
C LYS A 997 12.72 -15.91 -2.30
N GLY A 998 12.13 -16.95 -1.70
CA GLY A 998 11.90 -17.02 -0.25
C GLY A 998 10.62 -16.34 0.26
N LEU A 999 9.88 -15.62 -0.60
CA LEU A 999 8.59 -15.02 -0.25
C LEU A 999 7.42 -15.96 -0.53
N GLU A 1000 6.26 -15.61 -0.03
CA GLU A 1000 4.97 -16.28 -0.29
C GLU A 1000 3.84 -15.26 -0.15
N PHE A 1001 2.85 -15.37 -1.03
CA PHE A 1001 1.71 -14.46 -1.08
C PHE A 1001 0.45 -15.24 -1.44
N PRO A 1002 -0.70 -14.89 -0.85
CA PRO A 1002 -1.95 -15.52 -1.24
C PRO A 1002 -2.33 -15.33 -2.70
N VAL A 1003 -2.06 -14.16 -3.27
CA VAL A 1003 -2.34 -13.82 -4.67
C VAL A 1003 -1.08 -13.30 -5.35
N VAL A 1004 -0.70 -13.93 -6.47
CA VAL A 1004 0.48 -13.54 -7.26
C VAL A 1004 0.09 -13.27 -8.70
N PHE A 1005 0.56 -12.16 -9.25
CA PHE A 1005 0.52 -11.83 -10.67
C PHE A 1005 1.93 -12.00 -11.25
N ILE A 1006 2.09 -12.70 -12.38
CA ILE A 1006 3.34 -12.78 -13.12
C ILE A 1006 3.14 -12.08 -14.47
N LEU A 1007 3.90 -10.99 -14.69
CA LEU A 1007 3.77 -10.13 -15.86
C LEU A 1007 4.68 -10.54 -17.02
N GLY A 1008 4.24 -10.25 -18.24
CA GLY A 1008 5.08 -10.33 -19.43
C GLY A 1008 5.60 -11.73 -19.73
N LEU A 1009 4.72 -12.73 -19.67
CA LEU A 1009 4.97 -14.07 -20.19
C LEU A 1009 4.95 -14.04 -21.72
N GLU A 1010 6.01 -13.46 -22.27
CA GLU A 1010 6.22 -13.18 -23.69
C GLU A 1010 7.61 -13.62 -24.12
N GLU A 1011 7.74 -14.10 -25.36
CA GLU A 1011 9.03 -14.44 -25.95
C GLU A 1011 9.95 -13.21 -25.99
N GLY A 1012 11.20 -13.38 -25.52
CA GLY A 1012 12.18 -12.29 -25.42
C GLY A 1012 12.07 -11.44 -24.14
N ILE A 1013 11.02 -11.65 -23.32
CA ILE A 1013 10.92 -11.13 -21.95
C ILE A 1013 11.11 -12.26 -20.96
N LEU A 1014 10.25 -13.29 -20.99
CA LEU A 1014 10.35 -14.49 -20.16
C LEU A 1014 9.93 -15.69 -21.02
N PRO A 1015 10.88 -16.40 -21.65
CA PRO A 1015 12.32 -16.38 -21.37
C PRO A 1015 13.08 -15.18 -21.95
N HIS A 1016 14.05 -14.66 -21.19
CA HIS A 1016 14.99 -13.66 -21.66
C HIS A 1016 16.20 -14.29 -22.37
N LEU A 1017 16.25 -14.19 -23.70
CA LEU A 1017 17.33 -14.74 -24.53
C LEU A 1017 18.20 -13.60 -25.10
N ARG A 1018 19.53 -13.77 -25.06
CA ARG A 1018 20.51 -12.96 -25.80
C ARG A 1018 21.08 -13.80 -26.94
N GLU A 1019 21.61 -13.16 -27.99
CA GLU A 1019 22.37 -13.85 -29.04
C GLU A 1019 23.50 -14.67 -28.39
N SER A 1020 23.43 -15.99 -28.52
CA SER A 1020 24.34 -16.95 -27.88
C SER A 1020 24.32 -18.27 -28.66
N SER A 1021 25.30 -19.14 -28.40
CA SER A 1021 25.37 -20.48 -29.02
C SER A 1021 24.15 -21.35 -28.64
N ALA A 1022 23.86 -22.40 -29.41
CA ALA A 1022 22.69 -23.25 -29.17
C ALA A 1022 22.70 -23.94 -27.79
N GLU A 1023 23.89 -24.29 -27.29
CA GLU A 1023 24.07 -24.94 -25.98
C GLU A 1023 23.84 -23.98 -24.82
N GLU A 1024 24.41 -22.77 -24.90
CA GLU A 1024 24.16 -21.68 -23.93
C GLU A 1024 22.69 -21.24 -23.92
N ALA A 1025 22.04 -21.23 -25.10
CA ALA A 1025 20.62 -20.95 -25.20
C ALA A 1025 19.78 -22.02 -24.47
N GLY A 1026 20.15 -23.30 -24.59
CA GLY A 1026 19.51 -24.40 -23.85
C GLY A 1026 19.61 -24.24 -22.34
N GLN A 1027 20.81 -23.96 -21.83
CA GLN A 1027 21.05 -23.74 -20.39
C GLN A 1027 20.28 -22.52 -19.86
N ARG A 1028 20.24 -21.41 -20.63
CA ARG A 1028 19.47 -20.21 -20.27
C ARG A 1028 17.96 -20.45 -20.25
N ILE A 1029 17.43 -21.18 -21.23
CA ILE A 1029 16.00 -21.57 -21.23
C ILE A 1029 15.71 -22.40 -19.97
N ALA A 1030 16.62 -23.30 -19.60
CA ALA A 1030 16.45 -24.13 -18.43
C ALA A 1030 16.43 -23.32 -17.12
N GLU A 1031 17.27 -22.29 -17.02
CA GLU A 1031 17.28 -21.37 -15.88
C GLU A 1031 16.04 -20.45 -15.84
N GLU A 1032 15.65 -19.84 -16.96
CA GLU A 1032 14.46 -18.98 -17.03
C GLU A 1032 13.18 -19.77 -16.73
N ARG A 1033 13.18 -21.08 -17.00
CA ARG A 1033 12.11 -22.00 -16.58
C ARG A 1033 12.08 -22.22 -15.07
N ARG A 1034 13.24 -22.44 -14.42
CA ARG A 1034 13.35 -22.49 -12.95
C ARG A 1034 12.92 -21.15 -12.34
N LEU A 1035 13.23 -20.04 -12.99
CA LEU A 1035 12.79 -18.71 -12.56
C LEU A 1035 11.26 -18.57 -12.58
N LEU A 1036 10.59 -19.04 -13.64
CA LEU A 1036 9.14 -19.08 -13.68
C LEU A 1036 8.56 -20.02 -12.61
N TYR A 1037 9.15 -21.20 -12.43
CA TYR A 1037 8.77 -22.14 -11.36
C TYR A 1037 8.85 -21.49 -9.97
N VAL A 1038 9.94 -20.79 -9.66
CA VAL A 1038 10.08 -20.03 -8.41
C VAL A 1038 8.94 -19.02 -8.26
N GLY A 1039 8.65 -18.25 -9.32
CA GLY A 1039 7.55 -17.29 -9.35
C GLY A 1039 6.18 -17.90 -9.08
N MET A 1040 5.85 -19.01 -9.77
CA MET A 1040 4.58 -19.71 -9.61
C MET A 1040 4.41 -20.24 -8.19
N THR A 1041 5.48 -20.79 -7.60
CA THR A 1041 5.47 -21.34 -6.24
C THR A 1041 5.55 -20.28 -5.13
N ARG A 1042 5.47 -19.00 -5.47
CA ARG A 1042 5.21 -17.91 -4.50
C ARG A 1042 3.71 -17.79 -4.19
N ALA A 1043 2.83 -18.28 -5.06
CA ALA A 1043 1.39 -18.19 -4.90
C ALA A 1043 0.85 -19.30 -3.99
N GLU A 1044 0.04 -18.92 -3.00
CA GLU A 1044 -0.66 -19.90 -2.15
C GLU A 1044 -2.00 -20.30 -2.77
N SER A 1045 -2.84 -19.32 -3.12
CA SER A 1045 -4.24 -19.57 -3.50
C SER A 1045 -4.57 -19.21 -4.95
N CYS A 1046 -4.08 -18.07 -5.45
CA CYS A 1046 -4.39 -17.58 -6.80
C CYS A 1046 -3.12 -17.13 -7.52
N LEU A 1047 -2.92 -17.65 -8.72
CA LEU A 1047 -1.82 -17.32 -9.61
C LEU A 1047 -2.37 -16.75 -10.92
N TYR A 1048 -2.04 -15.51 -11.25
CA TYR A 1048 -2.38 -14.86 -12.51
C TYR A 1048 -1.15 -14.82 -13.42
N LEU A 1049 -1.27 -15.43 -14.60
CA LEU A 1049 -0.26 -15.46 -15.65
C LEU A 1049 -0.68 -14.49 -16.76
N LEU A 1050 0.10 -13.42 -16.94
CA LEU A 1050 -0.26 -12.30 -17.81
C LEU A 1050 0.69 -12.17 -19.00
N ASP A 1051 0.10 -11.94 -20.17
CA ASP A 1051 0.81 -11.62 -21.42
C ASP A 1051 0.10 -10.46 -22.14
N ALA A 1052 0.82 -9.74 -23.01
CA ALA A 1052 0.28 -8.63 -23.79
C ALA A 1052 0.47 -8.86 -25.30
N VAL A 1053 -0.47 -8.36 -26.12
CA VAL A 1053 -0.36 -8.43 -27.58
C VAL A 1053 0.73 -7.50 -28.11
N ARG A 1054 0.89 -6.31 -27.50
CA ARG A 1054 1.91 -5.32 -27.89
C ARG A 1054 2.56 -4.67 -26.68
N ARG A 1055 3.84 -4.30 -26.79
CA ARG A 1055 4.54 -3.50 -25.77
C ARG A 1055 5.40 -2.41 -26.39
N LEU A 1056 5.50 -1.30 -25.66
CA LEU A 1056 6.46 -0.25 -25.97
C LEU A 1056 7.82 -0.67 -25.40
N ARG A 1057 8.78 -0.97 -26.28
CA ARG A 1057 10.17 -1.31 -25.91
C ARG A 1057 11.13 -0.38 -26.64
N HIS A 1058 12.06 0.23 -25.92
CA HIS A 1058 13.04 1.18 -26.49
C HIS A 1058 12.37 2.27 -27.35
N GLY A 1059 11.23 2.80 -26.88
CA GLY A 1059 10.45 3.84 -27.58
C GLY A 1059 9.68 3.38 -28.82
N ARG A 1060 9.66 2.07 -29.13
CA ARG A 1060 8.93 1.53 -30.29
C ARG A 1060 7.91 0.47 -29.88
N TRP A 1061 6.74 0.50 -30.51
CA TRP A 1061 5.72 -0.54 -30.33
C TRP A 1061 6.15 -1.81 -31.04
N GLN A 1062 6.16 -2.92 -30.29
CA GLN A 1062 6.48 -4.25 -30.81
C GLN A 1062 5.32 -5.20 -30.52
N ASN A 1063 4.94 -6.00 -31.50
CA ASN A 1063 4.04 -7.14 -31.28
C ASN A 1063 4.78 -8.21 -30.49
N GLN A 1064 4.09 -8.83 -29.54
CA GLN A 1064 4.67 -9.83 -28.66
C GLN A 1064 4.01 -11.18 -28.87
N SER A 1065 4.84 -12.21 -29.00
CA SER A 1065 4.39 -13.60 -29.02
C SER A 1065 4.29 -14.09 -27.57
N PRO A 1066 3.23 -14.85 -27.21
CA PRO A 1066 3.15 -15.46 -25.88
C PRO A 1066 4.37 -16.35 -25.62
N SER A 1067 4.82 -16.39 -24.37
CA SER A 1067 5.92 -17.24 -23.94
C SER A 1067 5.64 -18.71 -24.26
N ARG A 1068 6.66 -19.42 -24.74
CA ARG A 1068 6.63 -20.88 -24.89
C ARG A 1068 6.18 -21.58 -23.61
N PHE A 1069 6.57 -21.07 -22.44
CA PHE A 1069 6.25 -21.67 -21.16
C PHE A 1069 4.74 -21.79 -20.92
N LEU A 1070 3.92 -20.89 -21.50
CA LEU A 1070 2.46 -20.99 -21.42
C LEU A 1070 1.90 -22.21 -22.15
N ALA A 1071 2.53 -22.63 -23.25
CA ALA A 1071 2.15 -23.83 -24.01
C ALA A 1071 2.68 -25.12 -23.37
N GLU A 1072 3.59 -24.99 -22.42
CA GLU A 1072 4.17 -26.11 -21.68
C GLU A 1072 3.40 -26.46 -20.41
N LEU A 1073 2.51 -25.56 -19.97
CA LEU A 1073 1.58 -25.80 -18.87
C LEU A 1073 0.37 -26.63 -19.35
N PRO A 1074 -0.20 -27.48 -18.48
CA PRO A 1074 -1.39 -28.27 -18.81
C PRO A 1074 -2.60 -27.37 -19.08
N SER A 1075 -3.25 -27.58 -20.22
CA SER A 1075 -4.42 -26.80 -20.64
C SER A 1075 -5.60 -26.91 -19.67
N THR A 1076 -5.71 -28.03 -18.95
CA THR A 1076 -6.73 -28.26 -17.90
C THR A 1076 -6.50 -27.44 -16.64
N SER A 1077 -5.28 -26.92 -16.41
CA SER A 1077 -4.97 -26.10 -15.23
C SER A 1077 -5.11 -24.60 -15.49
N LEU A 1078 -5.15 -24.17 -16.75
CA LEU A 1078 -5.22 -22.76 -17.15
C LEU A 1078 -6.67 -22.31 -17.39
N ALA A 1079 -7.28 -21.65 -16.41
CA ALA A 1079 -8.59 -21.03 -16.59
C ALA A 1079 -8.45 -19.59 -17.14
N PRO A 1080 -9.38 -19.12 -18.00
CA PRO A 1080 -9.38 -17.72 -18.41
C PRO A 1080 -9.69 -16.83 -17.21
N ALA A 1081 -8.89 -15.80 -16.98
CA ALA A 1081 -9.15 -14.87 -15.90
C ALA A 1081 -10.46 -14.10 -16.19
N PRO A 1082 -11.35 -13.95 -15.20
CA PRO A 1082 -12.55 -13.15 -15.36
C PRO A 1082 -12.16 -11.70 -15.66
N LEU A 1083 -12.72 -11.14 -16.74
CA LEU A 1083 -12.53 -9.73 -17.06
C LEU A 1083 -13.22 -8.87 -16.00
N PRO A 1084 -12.54 -7.86 -15.42
CA PRO A 1084 -13.20 -6.84 -14.64
C PRO A 1084 -14.27 -6.18 -15.53
N ARG A 1085 -15.48 -5.97 -15.00
CA ARG A 1085 -16.54 -5.30 -15.79
C ARG A 1085 -16.08 -3.87 -16.12
N PRO A 1086 -16.11 -3.45 -17.39
CA PRO A 1086 -15.72 -2.10 -17.75
C PRO A 1086 -16.61 -1.09 -17.03
N ALA A 1087 -16.02 0.01 -16.55
CA ALA A 1087 -16.79 1.15 -16.10
C ALA A 1087 -17.76 1.57 -17.22
N PRO A 1088 -19.05 1.85 -16.94
CA PRO A 1088 -19.91 2.44 -17.96
C PRO A 1088 -19.18 3.69 -18.45
N ARG A 1089 -18.95 3.77 -19.77
CA ARG A 1089 -18.40 4.97 -20.41
C ARG A 1089 -19.14 6.16 -19.78
N ARG A 1090 -18.40 7.14 -19.25
CA ARG A 1090 -18.99 8.46 -18.98
C ARG A 1090 -19.72 8.80 -20.26
N VAL A 1091 -21.05 8.75 -20.22
CA VAL A 1091 -21.85 9.28 -21.31
C VAL A 1091 -21.34 10.70 -21.41
N ARG A 1092 -20.60 11.01 -22.49
CA ARG A 1092 -20.42 12.40 -22.89
C ARG A 1092 -21.84 12.91 -22.91
N GLN A 1093 -22.18 13.72 -21.92
CA GLN A 1093 -23.41 14.49 -21.94
C GLN A 1093 -23.25 15.32 -23.22
N LEU A 1094 -23.85 14.82 -24.30
CA LEU A 1094 -23.95 15.57 -25.53
C LEU A 1094 -24.69 16.83 -25.09
N LYS A 1095 -24.01 17.97 -25.22
CA LYS A 1095 -24.60 19.27 -25.00
C LYS A 1095 -25.85 19.33 -25.87
N LEU A 1096 -27.01 19.21 -25.24
CA LEU A 1096 -28.29 19.55 -25.82
C LEU A 1096 -29.01 20.38 -24.77
N PHE A 1097 -28.75 21.68 -24.89
CA PHE A 1097 -29.39 22.84 -24.26
C PHE A 1097 -29.07 23.10 -22.79
#